data_AF-A0A928M8N1-F1
#
_entry.id   AF-A0A928M8N1-F1
#
_cell.length_a   1.000
_cell.length_b   1.000
_cell.length_c   1.000
_cell.angle_alpha   90.00
_cell.angle_beta   90.00
_cell.angle_gamma   90.00
#
_symmetry.space_group_name_H-M   'P 1'
#
loop_
_entity.id
_entity.type
_entity.pdbx_description
1 polymer ?
#
loop_
_entity_poly.entity_id
_entity_poly.type
_entity_poly.pdbx_seq_one_letter_code
_entity_poly.pdbx_strand_id
1 'polypeptide(L)'
;MAEKNEKRYVSDSAQLMAEWDWEKNTKLGLYPDKITYGSHTPVWWVCSNGHKWQTSPHNRTGKNTGCRHCSELNRSERSRKAAIRIGKNDLLTWCNNHGEYGQYLKHEWTGYNPEGKYFPIDEVAKGSSKPFIWRCSRCGEEWPTAPSSRTGKNKRGCPACNKRSTSYPEQFLYHSLKYVFPDAISRGKYQGVEYDIMLPSINTFIEYGSTFTHSDKEESDAAKAQLCAENGIRFISVFDDSKGKMEHYVRDNEICFTLDYRRRDESLKPVVFSMLSILGVTDTVDLDFEEISELAFLRSHNIIAYKDSVEYIFPDLSKEWHLTANGVKIPSLFTPYSPEPISWLCHNCGYGEDGKWIVTLSNRSFQKSGCPACGYNWYDGEIHPSSSPITIPGKTDFPSQYPELFKEWHSQRNAHLNPYSLRGNSHERVCWECTQCHYGKDGEWSTQLTQRVGQQTGCPGCGYNCFDGTYHSTSGTSIAVPGVSDVASKYPKLMEEWHSELNKDINPSQLKPSSKEPIYWRCTKCGHGTDGKWKVSVGSRVQDKTGCPVCGYNWYIGTYQKNGSTDVIPGINDIASTEHRNILSEWHPTRNVHISKDNVTVSSHTDVYWECTQCHYGKNGEWHNTLNSRTNQKSGCPICGYNYFDQTYHKTTGRATIAIGINDIATTHPQHALEWHPTMNGNRKPTQFKAGSHEEVYWICQECGFGENGEWHMQIKSRLRQGIHCKNCRRKNKK
;
A
#
# COMPACT_ATOMS: atom_id res chain seq x y z
N MET A 1 42.44 -69.50 -3.17
CA MET A 1 43.12 -69.86 -1.92
C MET A 1 43.21 -68.59 -1.09
N ALA A 2 42.36 -68.46 -0.07
CA ALA A 2 42.39 -67.30 0.81
C ALA A 2 43.53 -67.46 1.82
N GLU A 3 44.44 -66.48 1.82
CA GLU A 3 45.58 -66.40 2.73
C GLU A 3 45.12 -66.46 4.19
N LYS A 4 45.82 -67.27 5.00
CA LYS A 4 45.58 -67.39 6.44
C LYS A 4 45.80 -66.02 7.09
N ASN A 5 44.73 -65.45 7.64
CA ASN A 5 44.73 -64.24 8.45
C ASN A 5 45.76 -64.38 9.59
N GLU A 6 46.87 -63.63 9.53
CA GLU A 6 47.88 -63.61 10.58
C GLU A 6 47.27 -63.13 11.91
N LYS A 7 47.48 -63.90 12.97
CA LYS A 7 47.00 -63.54 14.31
C LYS A 7 47.81 -62.35 14.82
N ARG A 8 47.14 -61.22 15.07
CA ARG A 8 47.73 -60.05 15.74
C ARG A 8 47.69 -60.21 17.24
N TYR A 9 48.86 -60.12 17.87
CA TYR A 9 49.08 -60.23 19.30
C TYR A 9 49.14 -58.86 19.95
N VAL A 10 48.81 -58.78 21.24
CA VAL A 10 48.87 -57.52 22.01
C VAL A 10 50.28 -56.92 21.95
N SER A 11 51.31 -57.76 21.89
CA SER A 11 52.71 -57.39 21.65
C SER A 11 52.95 -56.55 20.40
N ASP A 12 52.08 -56.64 19.40
CA ASP A 12 52.28 -56.02 18.08
C ASP A 12 51.85 -54.54 18.06
N SER A 13 51.22 -54.03 19.13
CA SER A 13 50.83 -52.61 19.25
C SER A 13 51.58 -51.91 20.38
N ALA A 14 52.42 -50.95 20.01
CA ALA A 14 53.10 -50.07 20.94
C ALA A 14 52.12 -49.32 21.88
N GLN A 15 50.91 -48.97 21.38
CA GLN A 15 49.90 -48.29 22.19
C GLN A 15 49.31 -49.20 23.26
N LEU A 16 49.02 -50.46 22.92
CA LEU A 16 48.50 -51.44 23.90
C LEU A 16 49.58 -51.86 24.89
N MET A 17 50.83 -51.98 24.42
CA MET A 17 51.97 -52.27 25.28
C MET A 17 52.25 -51.16 26.29
N ALA A 18 52.05 -49.89 25.90
CA ALA A 18 52.12 -48.76 26.83
C ALA A 18 51.03 -48.79 27.91
N GLU A 19 49.89 -49.43 27.60
CA GLU A 19 48.78 -49.58 28.54
C GLU A 19 48.78 -50.93 29.27
N TRP A 20 49.77 -51.81 29.08
CA TRP A 20 49.77 -53.15 29.68
C TRP A 20 50.26 -53.13 31.14
N ASP A 21 49.49 -53.69 32.07
CA ASP A 21 49.93 -53.85 33.46
C ASP A 21 50.80 -55.10 33.62
N TRP A 22 52.11 -54.95 33.45
CA TRP A 22 53.10 -56.03 33.55
C TRP A 22 53.03 -56.78 34.87
N GLU A 23 52.97 -56.06 35.99
CA GLU A 23 53.01 -56.68 37.32
C GLU A 23 51.80 -57.59 37.56
N LYS A 24 50.59 -57.10 37.26
CA LYS A 24 49.36 -57.87 37.49
C LYS A 24 49.17 -58.99 36.48
N ASN A 25 49.48 -58.75 35.20
CA ASN A 25 49.29 -59.77 34.18
C ASN A 25 50.33 -60.89 34.29
N THR A 26 51.58 -60.58 34.64
CA THR A 26 52.61 -61.62 34.88
C THR A 26 52.25 -62.49 36.09
N LYS A 27 51.70 -61.92 37.17
CA LYS A 27 51.17 -62.71 38.31
C LYS A 27 50.04 -63.67 37.92
N LEU A 28 49.32 -63.38 36.84
CA LEU A 28 48.26 -64.23 36.29
C LEU A 28 48.76 -65.17 35.17
N GLY A 29 50.06 -65.18 34.87
CA GLY A 29 50.64 -65.97 33.77
C GLY A 29 50.23 -65.49 32.38
N LEU A 30 49.80 -64.24 32.24
CA LEU A 30 49.31 -63.65 30.99
C LEU A 30 50.41 -62.79 30.36
N TYR A 31 50.82 -63.17 29.14
CA TYR A 31 51.88 -62.49 28.40
C TYR A 31 51.35 -61.91 27.08
N PRO A 32 51.69 -60.66 26.73
CA PRO A 32 51.10 -59.96 25.59
C PRO A 32 51.48 -60.58 24.22
N ASP A 33 52.58 -61.32 24.14
CA ASP A 33 53.02 -62.08 22.95
C ASP A 33 52.26 -63.40 22.75
N LYS A 34 51.45 -63.81 23.73
CA LYS A 34 50.60 -65.02 23.66
C LYS A 34 49.11 -64.70 23.57
N ILE A 35 48.74 -63.43 23.68
CA ILE A 35 47.35 -62.99 23.71
C ILE A 35 47.03 -62.18 22.45
N THR A 36 46.02 -62.60 21.70
CA THR A 36 45.60 -61.94 20.46
C THR A 36 44.64 -60.78 20.71
N TYR A 37 44.52 -59.85 19.76
CA TYR A 37 43.53 -58.76 19.81
C TYR A 37 42.10 -59.28 19.94
N GLY A 38 41.79 -60.45 19.36
CA GLY A 38 40.48 -61.08 19.46
C GLY A 38 40.22 -61.81 20.77
N SER A 39 41.18 -61.83 21.70
CA SER A 39 41.02 -62.56 22.96
C SER A 39 39.93 -61.93 23.84
N HIS A 40 39.07 -62.80 24.38
CA HIS A 40 38.09 -62.44 25.40
C HIS A 40 38.64 -62.59 26.82
N THR A 41 39.86 -63.11 26.99
CA THR A 41 40.51 -63.23 28.30
C THR A 41 40.70 -61.84 28.92
N PRO A 42 40.16 -61.57 30.12
CA PRO A 42 40.33 -60.28 30.77
C PRO A 42 41.78 -60.07 31.20
N VAL A 43 42.40 -58.98 30.75
CA VAL A 43 43.76 -58.57 31.13
C VAL A 43 43.71 -57.22 31.84
N TRP A 44 44.73 -56.92 32.63
CA TRP A 44 44.87 -55.64 33.31
C TRP A 44 45.58 -54.62 32.43
N TRP A 45 44.99 -53.43 32.35
CA TRP A 45 45.52 -52.27 31.68
C TRP A 45 45.81 -51.16 32.69
N VAL A 46 46.79 -50.31 32.41
CA VAL A 46 47.16 -49.12 33.16
C VAL A 46 47.22 -47.92 32.22
N CYS A 47 46.61 -46.79 32.57
CA CYS A 47 46.58 -45.62 31.69
C CYS A 47 47.71 -44.67 32.05
N SER A 48 47.92 -43.64 31.23
CA SER A 48 48.88 -42.57 31.51
C SER A 48 48.68 -41.87 32.86
N ASN A 49 47.45 -41.85 33.39
CA ASN A 49 47.13 -41.33 34.73
C ASN A 49 47.32 -42.36 35.86
N GLY A 50 47.90 -43.52 35.58
CA GLY A 50 48.21 -44.57 36.56
C GLY A 50 47.02 -45.43 37.00
N HIS A 51 45.80 -45.18 36.50
CA HIS A 51 44.64 -45.99 36.86
C HIS A 51 44.71 -47.36 36.20
N LYS A 52 44.49 -48.40 37.00
CA LYS A 52 44.48 -49.80 36.56
C LYS A 52 43.04 -50.28 36.35
N TRP A 53 42.71 -50.88 35.20
CA TRP A 53 41.39 -51.48 34.94
C TRP A 53 41.50 -52.79 34.18
N GLN A 54 40.50 -53.66 34.33
CA GLN A 54 40.49 -54.96 33.66
C GLN A 54 39.46 -54.96 32.52
N THR A 55 39.89 -55.36 31.32
CA THR A 55 39.00 -55.63 30.17
C THR A 55 39.71 -56.55 29.19
N SER A 56 38.96 -57.21 28.30
CA SER A 56 39.55 -58.08 27.29
C SER A 56 40.20 -57.27 26.15
N PRO A 57 41.27 -57.78 25.52
CA PRO A 57 41.85 -57.18 24.32
C PRO A 57 40.84 -56.94 23.19
N HIS A 58 39.87 -57.85 23.01
CA HIS A 58 38.80 -57.70 22.03
C HIS A 58 37.98 -56.44 22.24
N ASN A 59 37.58 -56.17 23.49
CA ASN A 59 36.83 -54.96 23.83
C ASN A 59 37.71 -53.70 23.80
N ARG A 60 39.00 -53.82 24.18
CA ARG A 60 39.95 -52.71 24.18
C ARG A 60 40.26 -52.21 22.76
N THR A 61 40.36 -53.13 21.80
CA THR A 61 40.73 -52.83 20.39
C THR A 61 39.51 -52.61 19.49
N GLY A 62 38.48 -53.45 19.58
CA GLY A 62 37.30 -53.38 18.70
C GLY A 62 36.32 -52.26 19.08
N LYS A 63 36.14 -51.98 20.38
CA LYS A 63 35.24 -50.93 20.88
C LYS A 63 35.97 -49.70 21.43
N ASN A 64 37.29 -49.69 21.36
CA ASN A 64 38.17 -48.67 21.94
C ASN A 64 37.83 -48.32 23.41
N THR A 65 37.53 -49.33 24.22
CA THR A 65 37.12 -49.12 25.63
C THR A 65 38.31 -48.67 26.49
N GLY A 66 38.33 -47.40 26.89
CA GLY A 66 39.41 -46.82 27.71
C GLY A 66 39.22 -46.94 29.22
N CYS A 67 40.10 -46.30 29.98
CA CYS A 67 40.06 -46.28 31.44
C CYS A 67 38.72 -45.74 31.98
N ARG A 68 37.99 -46.56 32.76
CA ARG A 68 36.71 -46.17 33.39
C ARG A 68 36.84 -44.98 34.33
N HIS A 69 37.94 -44.87 35.07
CA HIS A 69 38.15 -43.79 36.03
C HIS A 69 38.37 -42.45 35.33
N CYS A 70 39.18 -42.42 34.26
CA CYS A 70 39.32 -41.22 33.43
C CYS A 70 37.99 -40.85 32.74
N SER A 71 37.20 -41.84 32.32
CA SER A 71 35.88 -41.62 31.72
C SER A 71 34.85 -41.06 32.73
N GLU A 72 34.89 -41.54 33.99
CA GLU A 72 34.07 -41.04 35.10
C GLU A 72 34.47 -39.60 35.50
N LEU A 73 35.77 -39.30 35.56
CA LEU A 73 36.27 -37.94 35.81
C LEU A 73 35.83 -36.97 34.70
N ASN A 74 35.94 -37.37 33.43
CA ASN A 74 35.45 -36.56 32.29
C ASN A 74 33.91 -36.42 32.26
N ARG A 75 33.15 -37.40 32.76
CA ARG A 75 31.69 -37.28 32.98
C ARG A 75 31.39 -36.26 34.07
N SER A 76 32.17 -36.22 35.15
CA SER A 76 31.98 -35.24 36.23
C SER A 76 32.28 -33.79 35.79
N GLU A 77 33.27 -33.59 34.91
CA GLU A 77 33.53 -32.30 34.27
C GLU A 77 32.44 -31.87 33.29
N ARG A 78 31.89 -32.80 32.49
CA ARG A 78 30.72 -32.53 31.64
C ARG A 78 29.47 -32.20 32.48
N SER A 79 29.28 -32.85 33.62
CA SER A 79 28.19 -32.55 34.56
C SER A 79 28.37 -31.21 35.27
N ARG A 80 29.61 -30.77 35.57
CA ARG A 80 29.87 -29.41 36.09
C ARG A 80 29.57 -28.31 35.06
N LYS A 81 29.72 -28.57 33.76
CA LYS A 81 29.26 -27.66 32.69
C LYS A 81 27.72 -27.58 32.55
N ALA A 82 26.98 -28.49 33.18
CA ALA A 82 25.52 -28.53 33.22
C ALA A 82 24.93 -28.02 34.56
N ALA A 83 25.69 -27.27 35.36
CA ALA A 83 25.14 -26.56 36.52
C ALA A 83 23.99 -25.63 36.07
N ILE A 84 22.93 -25.57 36.89
CA ILE A 84 21.83 -24.62 36.71
C ILE A 84 22.43 -23.22 36.80
N ARG A 85 22.26 -22.45 35.74
CA ARG A 85 22.62 -21.04 35.61
C ARG A 85 21.30 -20.29 35.53
N ILE A 86 20.86 -19.77 36.66
CA ILE A 86 19.67 -18.92 36.77
C ILE A 86 19.79 -17.78 35.74
N GLY A 87 18.74 -17.55 34.97
CA GLY A 87 18.71 -16.59 33.86
C GLY A 87 19.30 -17.11 32.55
N LYS A 88 19.70 -18.38 32.45
CA LYS A 88 20.27 -18.95 31.21
C LYS A 88 19.71 -20.31 30.82
N ASN A 89 19.76 -21.30 31.71
CA ASN A 89 19.36 -22.68 31.39
C ASN A 89 18.41 -23.32 32.42
N ASP A 90 17.93 -22.54 33.39
CA ASP A 90 16.82 -22.89 34.26
C ASP A 90 15.49 -22.95 33.48
N LEU A 91 14.55 -23.71 34.04
CA LEU A 91 13.26 -23.99 33.45
C LEU A 91 12.38 -22.73 33.42
N LEU A 92 12.44 -21.86 34.44
CA LEU A 92 11.70 -20.60 34.46
C LEU A 92 12.09 -19.66 33.30
N THR A 93 13.39 -19.44 33.11
CA THR A 93 13.91 -18.62 32.01
C THR A 93 13.56 -19.23 30.66
N TRP A 94 13.62 -20.55 30.54
CA TRP A 94 13.15 -21.21 29.33
C TRP A 94 11.67 -20.95 29.09
N CYS A 95 10.82 -21.11 30.11
CA CYS A 95 9.38 -20.83 30.02
C CYS A 95 9.11 -19.38 29.61
N ASN A 96 9.75 -18.39 30.24
CA ASN A 96 9.56 -16.98 29.90
C ASN A 96 9.96 -16.66 28.44
N ASN A 97 10.95 -17.37 27.89
CA ASN A 97 11.47 -17.13 26.54
C ASN A 97 10.77 -17.94 25.43
N HIS A 98 9.77 -18.78 25.77
CA HIS A 98 9.13 -19.69 24.81
C HIS A 98 7.62 -19.42 24.65
N GLY A 99 7.25 -18.14 24.73
CA GLY A 99 5.89 -17.65 24.47
C GLY A 99 4.84 -18.34 25.34
N GLU A 100 3.64 -18.52 24.80
CA GLU A 100 2.51 -19.12 25.51
C GLU A 100 2.77 -20.57 25.91
N TYR A 101 3.51 -21.36 25.14
CA TYR A 101 3.87 -22.73 25.54
C TYR A 101 4.72 -22.76 26.80
N GLY A 102 5.60 -21.77 26.96
CA GLY A 102 6.37 -21.60 28.18
C GLY A 102 5.50 -21.14 29.36
N GLN A 103 4.54 -20.25 29.14
CA GLN A 103 3.56 -19.86 30.17
C GLN A 103 2.66 -21.04 30.60
N TYR A 104 2.22 -21.84 29.62
CA TYR A 104 1.47 -23.08 29.83
C TYR A 104 2.26 -24.07 30.71
N LEU A 105 3.53 -24.31 30.37
CA LEU A 105 4.42 -25.15 31.16
C LEU A 105 4.64 -24.65 32.59
N LYS A 106 4.73 -23.33 32.75
CA LYS A 106 4.84 -22.69 34.06
C LYS A 106 3.59 -22.89 34.90
N HIS A 107 2.41 -22.85 34.28
CA HIS A 107 1.13 -23.11 34.94
C HIS A 107 0.95 -24.59 35.33
N GLU A 108 1.49 -25.52 34.53
CA GLU A 108 1.43 -26.95 34.84
C GLU A 108 2.46 -27.42 35.89
N TRP A 109 3.37 -26.55 36.31
CA TRP A 109 4.44 -26.89 37.25
C TRP A 109 3.92 -26.91 38.69
N THR A 110 3.94 -28.07 39.34
CA THR A 110 3.56 -28.19 40.76
C THR A 110 4.72 -27.92 41.73
N GLY A 111 5.96 -28.11 41.25
CA GLY A 111 7.17 -28.07 42.08
C GLY A 111 7.49 -29.35 42.83
N TYR A 112 6.60 -30.34 42.87
CA TYR A 112 6.85 -31.57 43.63
C TYR A 112 7.50 -32.66 42.79
N ASN A 113 8.45 -33.40 43.36
CA ASN A 113 8.88 -34.70 42.81
C ASN A 113 7.97 -35.84 43.31
N PRO A 114 8.07 -37.05 42.74
CA PRO A 114 7.28 -38.20 43.21
C PRO A 114 7.49 -38.56 44.69
N GLU A 115 8.61 -38.16 45.29
CA GLU A 115 8.89 -38.33 46.72
C GLU A 115 8.28 -37.22 47.61
N GLY A 116 7.51 -36.27 47.05
CA GLY A 116 6.82 -35.21 47.79
C GLY A 116 7.70 -34.02 48.20
N LYS A 117 8.95 -33.94 47.76
CA LYS A 117 9.84 -32.81 47.98
C LYS A 117 9.59 -31.70 46.95
N TYR A 118 9.46 -30.47 47.44
CA TYR A 118 9.24 -29.28 46.62
C TYR A 118 10.56 -28.69 46.06
N PHE A 119 10.49 -28.17 44.84
CA PHE A 119 11.56 -27.51 44.11
C PHE A 119 11.01 -26.30 43.33
N PRO A 120 11.55 -25.09 43.54
CA PRO A 120 11.24 -23.92 42.73
C PRO A 120 11.57 -24.13 41.24
N ILE A 121 10.78 -23.53 40.36
CA ILE A 121 10.90 -23.73 38.90
C ILE A 121 12.22 -23.17 38.32
N ASP A 122 12.79 -22.14 38.92
CA ASP A 122 14.08 -21.54 38.57
C ASP A 122 15.29 -22.31 39.12
N GLU A 123 15.08 -23.24 40.05
CA GLU A 123 16.09 -24.15 40.57
C GLU A 123 16.13 -25.50 39.83
N VAL A 124 15.38 -25.63 38.73
CA VAL A 124 15.36 -26.84 37.90
C VAL A 124 15.85 -26.51 36.51
N ALA A 125 16.86 -27.22 36.02
CA ALA A 125 17.31 -27.06 34.63
C ALA A 125 16.26 -27.60 33.66
N LYS A 126 16.00 -26.88 32.55
CA LYS A 126 15.07 -27.34 31.50
C LYS A 126 15.39 -28.76 30.98
N GLY A 127 16.67 -29.12 30.95
CA GLY A 127 17.18 -30.40 30.46
C GLY A 127 17.22 -31.50 31.52
N SER A 128 16.68 -31.28 32.71
CA SER A 128 16.64 -32.28 33.76
C SER A 128 15.87 -33.52 33.31
N SER A 129 16.49 -34.69 33.50
CA SER A 129 15.87 -36.00 33.27
C SER A 129 15.15 -36.55 34.50
N LYS A 130 15.19 -35.84 35.64
CA LYS A 130 14.50 -36.25 36.87
C LYS A 130 12.99 -35.98 36.74
N PRO A 131 12.12 -36.90 37.19
CA PRO A 131 10.67 -36.73 37.11
C PRO A 131 10.17 -35.72 38.16
N PHE A 132 9.20 -34.91 37.75
CA PHE A 132 8.43 -34.03 38.61
C PHE A 132 6.94 -34.25 38.33
N ILE A 133 6.10 -33.96 39.32
CA ILE A 133 4.66 -33.97 39.17
C ILE A 133 4.25 -32.71 38.41
N TRP A 134 3.54 -32.91 37.31
CA TRP A 134 2.91 -31.84 36.54
C TRP A 134 1.41 -31.96 36.73
N ARG A 135 0.73 -30.84 36.87
CA ARG A 135 -0.72 -30.79 36.92
C ARG A 135 -1.22 -30.24 35.61
N CYS A 136 -2.10 -30.96 34.94
CA CYS A 136 -2.49 -30.58 33.59
C CYS A 136 -3.34 -29.33 33.68
N SER A 137 -2.94 -28.25 33.02
CA SER A 137 -3.74 -27.03 33.02
C SER A 137 -5.00 -27.18 32.16
N ARG A 138 -5.16 -28.31 31.44
CA ARG A 138 -6.35 -28.64 30.64
C ARG A 138 -7.34 -29.54 31.36
N CYS A 139 -6.86 -30.60 32.01
CA CYS A 139 -7.72 -31.61 32.61
C CYS A 139 -7.54 -31.78 34.12
N GLY A 140 -6.63 -31.05 34.75
CA GLY A 140 -6.33 -31.16 36.18
C GLY A 140 -5.57 -32.42 36.59
N GLU A 141 -5.39 -33.39 35.68
CA GLU A 141 -4.70 -34.65 35.96
C GLU A 141 -3.25 -34.38 36.35
N GLU A 142 -2.80 -35.03 37.43
CA GLU A 142 -1.40 -34.99 37.84
C GLU A 142 -0.63 -36.19 37.28
N TRP A 143 0.53 -35.94 36.68
CA TRP A 143 1.39 -37.03 36.19
C TRP A 143 2.89 -36.75 36.37
N PRO A 144 3.68 -37.78 36.68
CA PRO A 144 5.13 -37.65 36.77
C PRO A 144 5.76 -37.62 35.37
N THR A 145 6.54 -36.58 35.06
CA THR A 145 7.42 -36.60 33.88
C THR A 145 8.61 -35.64 34.02
N ALA A 146 9.65 -35.82 33.19
CA ALA A 146 10.87 -35.03 33.25
C ALA A 146 10.74 -33.71 32.47
N PRO A 147 11.30 -32.58 32.97
CA PRO A 147 11.38 -31.31 32.23
C PRO A 147 11.97 -31.46 30.83
N SER A 148 12.97 -32.34 30.64
CA SER A 148 13.55 -32.60 29.32
C SER A 148 12.57 -33.16 28.30
N SER A 149 11.57 -33.93 28.75
CA SER A 149 10.51 -34.51 27.90
C SER A 149 9.47 -33.48 27.49
N ARG A 150 9.35 -32.39 28.28
CA ARG A 150 8.43 -31.29 28.02
C ARG A 150 9.07 -30.13 27.25
N THR A 151 10.39 -29.94 27.39
CA THR A 151 11.15 -28.82 26.76
C THR A 151 12.01 -29.24 25.56
N GLY A 152 12.08 -30.55 25.27
CA GLY A 152 12.87 -31.11 24.17
C GLY A 152 12.30 -30.86 22.77
N LYS A 153 12.97 -31.38 21.73
CA LYS A 153 12.51 -31.24 20.32
C LYS A 153 11.13 -31.88 20.08
N ASN A 154 10.87 -33.03 20.71
CA ASN A 154 9.60 -33.75 20.63
C ASN A 154 8.87 -33.65 21.96
N LYS A 155 8.26 -32.49 22.20
CA LYS A 155 7.56 -32.15 23.44
C LYS A 155 6.37 -33.10 23.65
N ARG A 156 6.30 -33.75 24.82
CA ARG A 156 5.18 -34.62 25.18
C ARG A 156 4.23 -33.89 26.13
N GLY A 157 2.92 -34.01 25.91
CA GLY A 157 1.87 -33.40 26.75
C GLY A 157 1.29 -34.37 27.78
N CYS A 158 0.15 -33.99 28.37
CA CYS A 158 -0.61 -34.83 29.29
C CYS A 158 -1.03 -36.15 28.61
N PRO A 159 -0.69 -37.33 29.18
CA PRO A 159 -1.09 -38.62 28.63
C PRO A 159 -2.61 -38.83 28.59
N ALA A 160 -3.35 -38.21 29.51
CA ALA A 160 -4.81 -38.29 29.56
C ALA A 160 -5.47 -37.51 28.42
N CYS A 161 -4.95 -36.32 28.08
CA CYS A 161 -5.45 -35.51 26.98
C CYS A 161 -5.11 -36.10 25.60
N ASN A 162 -4.01 -36.86 25.49
CA ASN A 162 -3.56 -37.44 24.21
C ASN A 162 -4.37 -38.67 23.76
N LYS A 163 -5.44 -39.04 24.48
CA LYS A 163 -6.23 -40.27 24.25
C LYS A 163 -7.69 -40.04 23.84
N ARG A 164 -8.18 -38.81 23.63
CA ARG A 164 -9.64 -38.55 23.64
C ARG A 164 -10.18 -37.89 22.38
N SER A 165 -11.24 -38.51 21.85
CA SER A 165 -12.26 -37.94 20.96
C SER A 165 -13.58 -37.86 21.77
N THR A 166 -13.79 -36.82 22.56
CA THR A 166 -15.04 -36.58 23.31
C THR A 166 -15.62 -35.24 22.90
N SER A 167 -16.94 -35.13 22.77
CA SER A 167 -17.58 -33.89 22.32
C SER A 167 -17.63 -32.82 23.42
N TYR A 168 -17.82 -31.56 23.02
CA TYR A 168 -17.98 -30.46 24.00
C TYR A 168 -19.21 -30.65 24.91
N PRO A 169 -20.41 -30.98 24.38
CA PRO A 169 -21.57 -31.22 25.22
C PRO A 169 -21.35 -32.30 26.28
N GLU A 170 -20.75 -33.44 25.92
CA GLU A 170 -20.40 -34.51 26.88
C GLU A 170 -19.57 -33.98 28.05
N GLN A 171 -18.51 -33.22 27.74
CA GLN A 171 -17.62 -32.68 28.76
C GLN A 171 -18.31 -31.59 29.60
N PHE A 172 -19.17 -30.77 28.98
CA PHE A 172 -19.95 -29.75 29.69
C PHE A 172 -20.88 -30.37 30.72
N LEU A 173 -21.70 -31.35 30.30
CA LEU A 173 -22.60 -32.08 31.19
C LEU A 173 -21.83 -32.81 32.29
N TYR A 174 -20.71 -33.46 31.95
CA TYR A 174 -19.84 -34.12 32.93
C TYR A 174 -19.33 -33.15 33.99
N HIS A 175 -18.79 -32.00 33.59
CA HIS A 175 -18.21 -31.03 34.53
C HIS A 175 -19.28 -30.37 35.40
N SER A 176 -20.46 -30.09 34.86
CA SER A 176 -21.61 -29.63 35.66
C SER A 176 -22.01 -30.65 36.72
N LEU A 177 -22.12 -31.94 36.36
CA LEU A 177 -22.49 -32.99 37.30
C LEU A 177 -21.37 -33.30 38.29
N LYS A 178 -20.09 -33.22 37.89
CA LYS A 178 -18.94 -33.42 38.78
C LYS A 178 -18.90 -32.42 39.93
N TYR A 179 -19.41 -31.21 39.69
CA TYR A 179 -19.53 -30.17 40.71
C TYR A 179 -20.50 -30.58 41.84
N VAL A 180 -21.58 -31.29 41.49
CA VAL A 180 -22.62 -31.75 42.43
C VAL A 180 -22.32 -33.15 42.99
N PHE A 181 -21.78 -34.02 42.15
CA PHE A 181 -21.44 -35.41 42.45
C PHE A 181 -19.91 -35.60 42.29
N PRO A 182 -19.12 -35.40 43.36
CA PRO A 182 -17.66 -35.49 43.29
C PRO A 182 -17.14 -36.86 42.87
N ASP A 183 -17.96 -37.91 42.89
CA ASP A 183 -17.64 -39.25 42.41
C ASP A 183 -17.95 -39.47 40.91
N ALA A 184 -18.48 -38.46 40.21
CA ALA A 184 -18.80 -38.58 38.79
C ALA A 184 -17.59 -38.97 37.93
N ILE A 185 -17.79 -39.93 37.04
CA ILE A 185 -16.76 -40.51 36.17
C ILE A 185 -17.12 -40.23 34.72
N SER A 186 -16.20 -39.61 33.97
CA SER A 186 -16.34 -39.44 32.51
C SER A 186 -15.79 -40.68 31.80
N ARG A 187 -16.52 -41.17 30.79
CA ARG A 187 -16.15 -42.38 30.01
C ARG A 187 -15.90 -43.60 30.89
N GLY A 188 -16.72 -43.76 31.91
CA GLY A 188 -16.59 -44.89 32.81
C GLY A 188 -17.01 -46.18 32.10
N LYS A 189 -16.43 -47.31 32.52
CA LYS A 189 -16.75 -48.63 31.98
C LYS A 189 -17.41 -49.49 33.03
N TYR A 190 -18.56 -50.05 32.70
CA TYR A 190 -19.27 -51.03 33.49
C TYR A 190 -19.43 -52.31 32.68
N GLN A 191 -18.90 -53.43 33.21
CA GLN A 191 -18.89 -54.74 32.52
C GLN A 191 -18.35 -54.69 31.08
N GLY A 192 -17.35 -53.85 30.84
CA GLY A 192 -16.72 -53.69 29.52
C GLY A 192 -17.44 -52.71 28.58
N VAL A 193 -18.66 -52.27 28.92
CA VAL A 193 -19.43 -51.27 28.18
C VAL A 193 -19.09 -49.87 28.71
N GLU A 194 -18.84 -48.92 27.81
CA GLU A 194 -18.51 -47.54 28.15
C GLU A 194 -19.75 -46.65 28.14
N TYR A 195 -19.87 -45.78 29.15
CA TYR A 195 -20.92 -44.77 29.28
C TYR A 195 -20.28 -43.38 29.40
N ASP A 196 -20.90 -42.34 28.85
CA ASP A 196 -20.32 -41.00 28.82
C ASP A 196 -20.10 -40.43 30.22
N ILE A 197 -21.08 -40.60 31.10
CA ILE A 197 -21.04 -40.15 32.50
C ILE A 197 -21.61 -41.24 33.40
N MET A 198 -20.89 -41.61 34.45
CA MET A 198 -21.37 -42.49 35.51
C MET A 198 -21.39 -41.74 36.84
N LEU A 199 -22.48 -41.90 37.60
CA LEU A 199 -22.68 -41.39 38.96
C LEU A 199 -22.85 -42.58 39.92
N PRO A 200 -21.75 -43.18 40.41
CA PRO A 200 -21.80 -44.37 41.25
C PRO A 200 -22.62 -44.20 42.54
N SER A 201 -22.54 -43.04 43.19
CA SER A 201 -23.19 -42.74 44.48
C SER A 201 -24.71 -42.88 44.45
N ILE A 202 -25.32 -42.74 43.27
CA ILE A 202 -26.77 -42.82 43.05
C ILE A 202 -27.14 -43.87 41.98
N ASN A 203 -26.23 -44.80 41.66
CA ASN A 203 -26.43 -45.84 40.65
C ASN A 203 -27.06 -45.32 39.35
N THR A 204 -26.54 -44.22 38.79
CA THR A 204 -27.10 -43.60 37.59
C THR A 204 -26.04 -43.42 36.50
N PHE A 205 -26.30 -43.92 35.29
CA PHE A 205 -25.45 -43.73 34.11
C PHE A 205 -26.16 -42.88 33.06
N ILE A 206 -25.40 -42.05 32.37
CA ILE A 206 -25.91 -41.06 31.42
C ILE A 206 -25.16 -41.21 30.10
N GLU A 207 -25.91 -41.18 29.00
CA GLU A 207 -25.39 -41.20 27.64
C GLU A 207 -25.82 -39.93 26.89
N TYR A 208 -24.87 -39.28 26.20
CA TYR A 208 -25.09 -38.15 25.32
C TYR A 208 -25.03 -38.59 23.85
N GLY A 209 -26.10 -38.33 23.09
CA GLY A 209 -26.21 -38.72 21.68
C GLY A 209 -26.68 -37.60 20.75
N SER A 210 -26.52 -37.79 19.43
CA SER A 210 -27.07 -36.91 18.38
C SER A 210 -27.87 -37.72 17.36
N THR A 211 -28.97 -37.19 16.82
CA THR A 211 -29.95 -37.91 15.97
C THR A 211 -29.49 -38.31 14.54
N PHE A 212 -28.19 -38.43 14.26
CA PHE A 212 -27.70 -38.82 12.94
C PHE A 212 -27.62 -40.34 12.73
N THR A 213 -28.72 -40.87 12.21
CA THR A 213 -28.83 -41.94 11.18
C THR A 213 -27.71 -42.98 11.12
N HIS A 214 -27.70 -43.92 12.05
CA HIS A 214 -27.27 -45.30 11.81
C HIS A 214 -28.22 -46.19 12.62
N SER A 215 -28.90 -47.11 11.95
CA SER A 215 -29.70 -48.17 12.59
C SER A 215 -28.94 -48.89 13.71
N ASP A 216 -27.60 -48.91 13.62
CA ASP A 216 -26.71 -49.64 14.50
C ASP A 216 -26.50 -48.94 15.87
N LYS A 217 -26.78 -47.63 16.00
CA LYS A 217 -26.64 -46.90 17.27
C LYS A 217 -27.85 -47.05 18.20
N GLU A 218 -29.06 -47.13 17.64
CA GLU A 218 -30.28 -47.39 18.42
C GLU A 218 -30.21 -48.75 19.11
N GLU A 219 -29.65 -49.77 18.43
CA GLU A 219 -29.42 -51.10 19.00
C GLU A 219 -28.39 -51.09 20.14
N SER A 220 -27.34 -50.26 20.03
CA SER A 220 -26.30 -50.10 21.07
C SER A 220 -26.83 -49.37 22.31
N ASP A 221 -27.60 -48.29 22.14
CA ASP A 221 -28.13 -47.50 23.25
C ASP A 221 -29.25 -48.26 23.98
N ALA A 222 -30.08 -49.02 23.25
CA ALA A 222 -31.06 -49.93 23.83
C ALA A 222 -30.38 -51.03 24.66
N ALA A 223 -29.28 -51.62 24.16
CA ALA A 223 -28.51 -52.62 24.91
C ALA A 223 -27.87 -52.04 26.17
N LYS A 224 -27.34 -50.80 26.10
CA LYS A 224 -26.83 -50.06 27.26
C LYS A 224 -27.90 -49.83 28.32
N ALA A 225 -29.10 -49.42 27.90
CA ALA A 225 -30.24 -49.19 28.78
C ALA A 225 -30.72 -50.50 29.44
N GLN A 226 -30.79 -51.58 28.65
CA GLN A 226 -31.17 -52.90 29.15
C GLN A 226 -30.17 -53.43 30.19
N LEU A 227 -28.86 -53.32 29.93
CA LEU A 227 -27.83 -53.72 30.88
C LEU A 227 -27.94 -52.95 32.20
N CYS A 228 -28.25 -51.66 32.14
CA CYS A 228 -28.49 -50.86 33.34
C CYS A 228 -29.73 -51.36 34.10
N ALA A 229 -30.84 -51.58 33.40
CA ALA A 229 -32.09 -52.05 34.01
C ALA A 229 -31.92 -53.42 34.70
N GLU A 230 -31.23 -54.37 34.06
CA GLU A 230 -30.95 -55.71 34.61
C GLU A 230 -30.09 -55.66 35.89
N ASN A 231 -29.32 -54.60 36.08
CA ASN A 231 -28.43 -54.39 37.23
C ASN A 231 -28.97 -53.36 38.23
N GLY A 232 -30.21 -52.89 38.08
CA GLY A 232 -30.81 -51.90 38.98
C GLY A 232 -30.15 -50.51 38.90
N ILE A 233 -29.55 -50.18 37.76
CA ILE A 233 -28.89 -48.91 37.48
C ILE A 233 -29.86 -48.05 36.68
N ARG A 234 -30.05 -46.79 37.09
CA ARG A 234 -30.84 -45.81 36.34
C ARG A 234 -30.08 -45.37 35.10
N PHE A 235 -30.72 -45.39 33.94
CA PHE A 235 -30.14 -44.93 32.69
C PHE A 235 -30.85 -43.67 32.22
N ILE A 236 -30.10 -42.61 31.90
CA ILE A 236 -30.62 -41.34 31.38
C ILE A 236 -30.00 -41.07 30.02
N SER A 237 -30.82 -40.77 29.02
CA SER A 237 -30.35 -40.36 27.71
C SER A 237 -30.57 -38.87 27.46
N VAL A 238 -29.55 -38.23 26.89
CA VAL A 238 -29.60 -36.81 26.48
C VAL A 238 -29.31 -36.73 24.98
N PHE A 239 -30.25 -36.20 24.21
CA PHE A 239 -30.15 -36.18 22.75
C PHE A 239 -30.20 -34.76 22.19
N ASP A 240 -29.23 -34.44 21.32
CA ASP A 240 -29.23 -33.24 20.47
C ASP A 240 -29.97 -33.50 19.14
N ASP A 241 -31.09 -32.81 18.95
CA ASP A 241 -31.82 -32.70 17.69
C ASP A 241 -31.52 -31.38 16.97
N SER A 242 -30.26 -31.17 16.62
CA SER A 242 -29.78 -30.04 15.83
C SER A 242 -30.33 -29.99 14.39
N LYS A 243 -31.11 -31.00 13.98
CA LYS A 243 -31.82 -31.06 12.68
C LYS A 243 -33.31 -30.71 12.74
N GLY A 244 -33.88 -30.51 13.93
CA GLY A 244 -35.27 -30.08 14.12
C GLY A 244 -36.31 -31.09 13.63
N LYS A 245 -36.05 -32.38 13.82
CA LYS A 245 -37.00 -33.47 13.50
C LYS A 245 -37.91 -33.83 14.66
N MET A 246 -37.56 -33.45 15.89
CA MET A 246 -38.29 -33.74 17.12
C MET A 246 -38.57 -32.45 17.91
N GLU A 247 -39.68 -32.45 18.64
CA GLU A 247 -39.96 -31.37 19.61
C GLU A 247 -39.08 -31.52 20.85
N HIS A 248 -38.80 -30.40 21.53
CA HIS A 248 -38.08 -30.42 22.81
C HIS A 248 -38.94 -31.04 23.89
N TYR A 249 -38.37 -31.95 24.68
CA TYR A 249 -39.07 -32.55 25.82
C TYR A 249 -38.11 -32.99 26.91
N VAL A 250 -38.67 -33.11 28.12
CA VAL A 250 -38.01 -33.65 29.30
C VAL A 250 -38.93 -34.71 29.91
N ARG A 251 -38.42 -35.91 30.11
CA ARG A 251 -39.09 -37.07 30.73
C ARG A 251 -38.19 -37.63 31.84
N ASP A 252 -38.72 -38.56 32.62
CA ASP A 252 -38.04 -39.13 33.79
C ASP A 252 -36.62 -39.67 33.53
N ASN A 253 -36.32 -40.14 32.32
CA ASN A 253 -35.01 -40.69 31.94
C ASN A 253 -34.51 -40.19 30.58
N GLU A 254 -35.10 -39.11 30.04
CA GLU A 254 -34.84 -38.70 28.66
C GLU A 254 -34.95 -37.18 28.49
N ILE A 255 -33.96 -36.56 27.85
CA ILE A 255 -33.97 -35.15 27.50
C ILE A 255 -33.69 -34.98 26.00
N CYS A 256 -34.57 -34.28 25.30
CA CYS A 256 -34.38 -33.88 23.90
C CYS A 256 -34.32 -32.35 23.80
N PHE A 257 -33.27 -31.83 23.16
CA PHE A 257 -33.05 -30.39 22.97
C PHE A 257 -32.36 -30.12 21.62
N THR A 258 -32.27 -28.86 21.21
CA THR A 258 -31.53 -28.43 20.01
C THR A 258 -30.31 -27.63 20.44
N LEU A 259 -29.11 -28.07 20.04
CA LEU A 259 -27.87 -27.36 20.30
C LEU A 259 -27.61 -26.26 19.26
N ASP A 260 -27.57 -24.99 19.68
CA ASP A 260 -27.01 -23.91 18.87
C ASP A 260 -25.50 -23.83 19.10
N TYR A 261 -24.71 -24.31 18.15
CA TYR A 261 -23.24 -24.30 18.25
C TYR A 261 -22.63 -22.90 18.42
N ARG A 262 -23.34 -21.81 18.03
CA ARG A 262 -22.87 -20.43 18.24
C ARG A 262 -23.13 -19.92 19.66
N ARG A 263 -24.07 -20.54 20.37
CA ARG A 263 -24.53 -20.21 21.73
C ARG A 263 -24.66 -21.49 22.56
N ARG A 264 -23.62 -22.31 22.46
CA ARG A 264 -23.65 -23.70 22.94
C ARG A 264 -23.81 -23.79 24.45
N ASP A 265 -23.23 -22.85 25.20
CA ASP A 265 -23.35 -22.81 26.66
C ASP A 265 -24.77 -22.41 27.07
N GLU A 266 -25.36 -21.43 26.36
CA GLU A 266 -26.76 -21.04 26.56
C GLU A 266 -27.74 -22.17 26.23
N SER A 267 -27.43 -22.98 25.22
CA SER A 267 -28.23 -24.18 24.89
C SER A 267 -28.09 -25.29 25.94
N LEU A 268 -26.91 -25.47 26.56
CA LEU A 268 -26.64 -26.57 27.48
C LEU A 268 -27.03 -26.25 28.93
N LYS A 269 -27.00 -24.99 29.36
CA LYS A 269 -27.41 -24.58 30.73
C LYS A 269 -28.80 -25.11 31.12
N PRO A 270 -29.87 -24.95 30.31
CA PRO A 270 -31.18 -25.51 30.64
C PRO A 270 -31.20 -27.05 30.73
N VAL A 271 -30.37 -27.73 29.93
CA VAL A 271 -30.23 -29.19 29.96
C VAL A 271 -29.64 -29.63 31.29
N VAL A 272 -28.59 -28.94 31.77
CA VAL A 272 -27.99 -29.20 33.10
C VAL A 272 -29.03 -29.09 34.21
N PHE A 273 -29.83 -28.02 34.23
CA PHE A 273 -30.88 -27.86 35.24
C PHE A 273 -31.96 -28.94 35.16
N SER A 274 -32.35 -29.34 33.94
CA SER A 274 -33.29 -30.45 33.73
C SER A 274 -32.73 -31.77 34.26
N MET A 275 -31.44 -32.04 34.02
CA MET A 275 -30.76 -33.22 34.55
C MET A 275 -30.71 -33.22 36.08
N LEU A 276 -30.33 -32.09 36.69
CA LEU A 276 -30.29 -31.98 38.16
C LEU A 276 -31.68 -32.21 38.78
N SER A 277 -32.73 -31.68 38.16
CA SER A 277 -34.11 -31.94 38.57
C SER A 277 -34.48 -33.43 38.47
N ILE A 278 -34.14 -34.09 37.35
CA ILE A 278 -34.37 -35.54 37.15
C ILE A 278 -33.63 -36.38 38.19
N LEU A 279 -32.42 -35.97 38.57
CA LEU A 279 -31.57 -36.61 39.57
C LEU A 279 -32.02 -36.33 41.02
N GLY A 280 -33.08 -35.53 41.22
CA GLY A 280 -33.65 -35.25 42.53
C GLY A 280 -32.87 -34.20 43.34
N VAL A 281 -32.06 -33.37 42.69
CA VAL A 281 -31.35 -32.26 43.34
C VAL A 281 -32.34 -31.10 43.52
N THR A 282 -32.80 -30.88 44.75
CA THR A 282 -33.83 -29.89 45.10
C THR A 282 -33.29 -28.55 45.57
N ASP A 283 -32.04 -28.51 46.05
CA ASP A 283 -31.41 -27.28 46.53
C ASP A 283 -30.88 -26.45 45.36
N THR A 284 -30.88 -25.13 45.51
CA THR A 284 -30.26 -24.23 44.53
C THR A 284 -28.74 -24.45 44.53
N VAL A 285 -28.22 -25.02 43.45
CA VAL A 285 -26.78 -25.20 43.23
C VAL A 285 -26.24 -23.98 42.48
N ASP A 286 -25.27 -23.30 43.08
CA ASP A 286 -24.49 -22.26 42.41
C ASP A 286 -23.40 -22.91 41.56
N LEU A 287 -23.64 -23.01 40.26
CA LEU A 287 -22.71 -23.59 39.30
C LEU A 287 -21.89 -22.49 38.65
N ASP A 288 -20.56 -22.60 38.75
CA ASP A 288 -19.64 -21.76 37.99
C ASP A 288 -19.62 -22.22 36.52
N PHE A 289 -20.57 -21.73 35.74
CA PHE A 289 -20.66 -22.06 34.32
C PHE A 289 -19.48 -21.54 33.50
N GLU A 290 -18.74 -20.53 33.98
CA GLU A 290 -17.57 -20.02 33.29
C GLU A 290 -16.43 -21.05 33.39
N GLU A 291 -16.12 -21.51 34.61
CA GLU A 291 -15.14 -22.59 34.84
C GLU A 291 -15.54 -23.89 34.12
N ILE A 292 -16.81 -24.28 34.19
CA ILE A 292 -17.33 -25.47 33.51
C ILE A 292 -17.12 -25.38 31.99
N SER A 293 -17.41 -24.24 31.38
CA SER A 293 -17.26 -24.03 29.93
C SER A 293 -15.80 -24.14 29.51
N GLU A 294 -14.88 -23.57 30.29
CA GLU A 294 -13.43 -23.65 30.05
C GLU A 294 -12.93 -25.09 30.12
N LEU A 295 -13.29 -25.83 31.18
CA LEU A 295 -12.92 -27.23 31.36
C LEU A 295 -13.47 -28.11 30.23
N ALA A 296 -14.74 -27.91 29.87
CA ALA A 296 -15.38 -28.63 28.78
C ALA A 296 -14.68 -28.37 27.44
N PHE A 297 -14.34 -27.11 27.17
CA PHE A 297 -13.63 -26.72 25.95
C PHE A 297 -12.26 -27.42 25.90
N LEU A 298 -11.46 -27.27 26.95
CA LEU A 298 -10.11 -27.82 27.03
C LEU A 298 -10.05 -29.35 26.93
N ARG A 299 -11.08 -30.05 27.40
CA ARG A 299 -11.16 -31.53 27.33
C ARG A 299 -11.74 -32.07 26.03
N SER A 300 -12.56 -31.29 25.34
CA SER A 300 -13.13 -31.66 24.03
C SER A 300 -12.23 -31.31 22.85
N HIS A 301 -11.30 -30.36 23.02
CA HIS A 301 -10.51 -29.82 21.91
C HIS A 301 -9.26 -30.68 21.59
N ASN A 302 -9.13 -31.08 20.33
CA ASN A 302 -8.03 -31.91 19.86
C ASN A 302 -6.67 -31.22 19.96
N ILE A 303 -5.63 -31.97 20.36
CA ILE A 303 -4.25 -31.47 20.34
C ILE A 303 -3.73 -31.51 18.89
N ILE A 304 -3.43 -30.33 18.35
CA ILE A 304 -2.80 -30.18 17.04
C ILE A 304 -1.29 -29.99 17.20
N ALA A 305 -0.51 -30.32 16.18
CA ALA A 305 0.91 -29.98 16.20
C ALA A 305 1.05 -28.45 16.05
N TYR A 306 2.00 -27.84 16.78
CA TYR A 306 2.20 -26.39 16.74
C TYR A 306 2.42 -25.85 15.32
N LYS A 307 3.15 -26.59 14.48
CA LYS A 307 3.38 -26.25 13.06
C LYS A 307 2.10 -26.16 12.21
N ASP A 308 1.00 -26.75 12.69
CA ASP A 308 -0.30 -26.79 12.02
C ASP A 308 -1.28 -25.77 12.65
N SER A 309 -0.82 -24.98 13.64
CA SER A 309 -1.63 -24.00 14.36
C SER A 309 -1.74 -22.65 13.64
N VAL A 310 -2.77 -21.88 13.97
CA VAL A 310 -2.95 -20.50 13.47
C VAL A 310 -1.80 -19.61 13.90
N GLU A 311 -1.27 -19.77 15.11
CA GLU A 311 -0.12 -18.98 15.56
C GLU A 311 1.10 -19.15 14.64
N TYR A 312 1.35 -20.39 14.20
CA TYR A 312 2.49 -20.70 13.34
C TYR A 312 2.22 -20.33 11.87
N ILE A 313 1.03 -20.64 11.35
CA ILE A 313 0.70 -20.44 9.93
C ILE A 313 0.33 -18.99 9.65
N PHE A 314 -0.36 -18.33 10.58
CA PHE A 314 -0.87 -16.95 10.48
C PHE A 314 -0.51 -16.12 11.73
N PRO A 315 0.79 -15.85 11.97
CA PRO A 315 1.25 -15.13 13.15
C PRO A 315 0.68 -13.70 13.24
N ASP A 316 0.45 -13.07 12.09
CA ASP A 316 -0.13 -11.73 11.99
C ASP A 316 -1.63 -11.72 12.30
N LEU A 317 -2.37 -12.75 11.88
CA LEU A 317 -3.76 -12.91 12.27
C LEU A 317 -3.89 -13.14 13.79
N SER A 318 -2.95 -13.88 14.37
CA SER A 318 -2.91 -14.15 15.81
C SER A 318 -2.72 -12.89 16.66
N LYS A 319 -2.17 -11.81 16.09
CA LYS A 319 -2.08 -10.52 16.80
C LYS A 319 -3.46 -9.91 17.03
N GLU A 320 -4.41 -10.11 16.13
CA GLU A 320 -5.79 -9.61 16.30
C GLU A 320 -6.63 -10.48 17.23
N TRP A 321 -6.07 -11.52 17.83
CA TRP A 321 -6.78 -12.36 18.78
C TRP A 321 -7.14 -11.55 20.03
N HIS A 322 -8.42 -11.53 20.40
CA HIS A 322 -8.81 -10.82 21.62
C HIS A 322 -8.37 -11.60 22.86
N LEU A 323 -7.42 -11.07 23.63
CA LEU A 323 -6.76 -11.82 24.70
C LEU A 323 -7.68 -12.20 25.86
N THR A 324 -8.60 -11.32 26.26
CA THR A 324 -9.48 -11.55 27.43
C THR A 324 -10.83 -12.15 27.04
N ALA A 325 -11.48 -11.63 25.99
CA ALA A 325 -12.81 -12.10 25.55
C ALA A 325 -12.86 -13.55 25.04
N ASN A 326 -11.71 -14.17 24.76
CA ASN A 326 -11.64 -15.55 24.29
C ASN A 326 -11.43 -16.58 25.42
N GLY A 327 -11.26 -16.14 26.68
CA GLY A 327 -10.96 -17.02 27.82
C GLY A 327 -9.73 -17.89 27.55
N VAL A 328 -9.88 -19.20 27.72
CA VAL A 328 -8.81 -20.20 27.47
C VAL A 328 -8.49 -20.47 25.99
N LYS A 329 -9.25 -19.90 25.04
CA LYS A 329 -8.99 -20.09 23.61
C LYS A 329 -7.80 -19.24 23.17
N ILE A 330 -6.70 -19.89 22.82
CA ILE A 330 -5.49 -19.26 22.30
C ILE A 330 -5.17 -19.74 20.87
N PRO A 331 -4.52 -18.91 20.02
CA PRO A 331 -4.28 -19.23 18.61
C PRO A 331 -3.57 -20.57 18.36
N SER A 332 -2.64 -20.96 19.25
CA SER A 332 -1.88 -22.22 19.14
C SER A 332 -2.72 -23.49 19.25
N LEU A 333 -3.97 -23.40 19.73
CA LEU A 333 -4.86 -24.54 19.86
C LEU A 333 -5.62 -24.87 18.57
N PHE A 334 -5.69 -23.95 17.62
CA PHE A 334 -6.58 -24.08 16.46
C PHE A 334 -5.80 -24.24 15.16
N THR A 335 -6.28 -25.11 14.28
CA THR A 335 -5.86 -25.07 12.88
C THR A 335 -6.59 -23.92 12.19
N PRO A 336 -6.05 -23.37 11.09
CA PRO A 336 -6.70 -22.27 10.37
C PRO A 336 -8.09 -22.60 9.83
N TYR A 337 -8.40 -23.89 9.66
CA TYR A 337 -9.66 -24.38 9.12
C TYR A 337 -10.75 -24.49 10.19
N SER A 338 -10.42 -24.21 11.45
CA SER A 338 -11.37 -24.36 12.54
C SER A 338 -12.64 -23.52 12.29
N PRO A 339 -13.84 -24.10 12.44
CA PRO A 339 -15.09 -23.36 12.38
C PRO A 339 -15.37 -22.61 13.69
N GLU A 340 -14.46 -22.66 14.67
CA GLU A 340 -14.70 -22.10 16.00
C GLU A 340 -14.85 -20.57 15.95
N PRO A 341 -15.88 -20.01 16.62
CA PRO A 341 -16.06 -18.57 16.75
C PRO A 341 -15.04 -18.01 17.74
N ILE A 342 -14.32 -17.00 17.27
CA ILE A 342 -13.26 -16.29 17.98
C ILE A 342 -13.65 -14.80 18.06
N SER A 343 -13.41 -14.18 19.21
CA SER A 343 -13.47 -12.73 19.38
C SER A 343 -12.18 -12.08 18.88
N TRP A 344 -12.31 -11.01 18.12
CA TRP A 344 -11.19 -10.32 17.47
C TRP A 344 -11.06 -8.87 17.92
N LEU A 345 -9.85 -8.34 17.89
CA LEU A 345 -9.50 -6.95 18.18
C LEU A 345 -8.70 -6.37 17.02
N CYS A 346 -9.28 -5.39 16.34
CA CYS A 346 -8.59 -4.70 15.25
C CYS A 346 -7.57 -3.71 15.81
N HIS A 347 -6.29 -3.89 15.49
CA HIS A 347 -5.23 -3.00 15.96
C HIS A 347 -5.18 -1.66 15.21
N ASN A 348 -5.77 -1.57 14.01
CA ASN A 348 -5.82 -0.33 13.24
C ASN A 348 -6.85 0.67 13.78
N CYS A 349 -8.04 0.19 14.16
CA CYS A 349 -9.15 1.06 14.57
C CYS A 349 -9.74 0.73 15.95
N GLY A 350 -9.23 -0.28 16.66
CA GLY A 350 -9.70 -0.71 17.97
C GLY A 350 -11.11 -1.33 17.98
N TYR A 351 -11.68 -1.66 16.82
CA TYR A 351 -12.96 -2.35 16.77
C TYR A 351 -12.85 -3.74 17.42
N GLY A 352 -13.84 -4.09 18.23
CA GLY A 352 -13.90 -5.37 18.93
C GLY A 352 -13.30 -5.35 20.34
N GLU A 353 -12.88 -4.19 20.87
CA GLU A 353 -12.36 -4.01 22.24
C GLU A 353 -13.36 -4.44 23.34
N ASP A 354 -14.65 -4.46 23.03
CA ASP A 354 -15.70 -4.99 23.92
C ASP A 354 -15.90 -6.51 23.80
N GLY A 355 -15.04 -7.21 23.04
CA GLY A 355 -15.11 -8.64 22.79
C GLY A 355 -16.21 -9.09 21.84
N LYS A 356 -17.02 -8.17 21.28
CA LYS A 356 -18.23 -8.53 20.50
C LYS A 356 -17.99 -8.77 19.01
N TRP A 357 -16.80 -8.48 18.49
CA TRP A 357 -16.46 -8.83 17.12
C TRP A 357 -16.14 -10.33 17.03
N ILE A 358 -17.19 -11.15 16.95
CA ILE A 358 -17.11 -12.61 16.94
C ILE A 358 -17.27 -13.12 15.51
N VAL A 359 -16.23 -13.74 14.96
CA VAL A 359 -16.23 -14.35 13.63
C VAL A 359 -15.46 -15.67 13.68
N THR A 360 -15.87 -16.64 12.86
CA THR A 360 -15.18 -17.93 12.78
C THR A 360 -13.75 -17.78 12.26
N LEU A 361 -12.86 -18.63 12.77
CA LEU A 361 -11.45 -18.62 12.39
C LEU A 361 -11.24 -18.87 10.90
N SER A 362 -11.98 -19.81 10.32
CA SER A 362 -11.96 -20.12 8.88
C SER A 362 -12.36 -18.94 7.97
N ASN A 363 -13.28 -18.07 8.42
CA ASN A 363 -13.63 -16.86 7.67
C ASN A 363 -12.45 -15.87 7.65
N ARG A 364 -11.76 -15.73 8.78
CA ARG A 364 -10.62 -14.80 8.88
C ARG A 364 -9.40 -15.30 8.12
N SER A 365 -9.11 -16.61 8.19
CA SER A 365 -7.92 -17.21 7.57
C SER A 365 -8.06 -17.45 6.06
N PHE A 366 -9.19 -17.99 5.59
CA PHE A 366 -9.38 -18.37 4.19
C PHE A 366 -10.23 -17.40 3.39
N GLN A 367 -11.35 -16.95 3.96
CA GLN A 367 -12.21 -15.96 3.28
C GLN A 367 -11.64 -14.55 3.39
N LYS A 368 -10.57 -14.36 4.18
CA LYS A 368 -9.85 -13.10 4.31
C LYS A 368 -10.76 -11.94 4.69
N SER A 369 -11.73 -12.19 5.57
CA SER A 369 -12.60 -11.12 6.04
C SER A 369 -11.81 -10.13 6.91
N GLY A 370 -11.79 -8.87 6.47
CA GLY A 370 -11.19 -7.76 7.20
C GLY A 370 -12.06 -7.25 8.35
N CYS A 371 -11.54 -6.28 9.10
CA CYS A 371 -12.27 -5.62 10.16
C CYS A 371 -13.56 -4.94 9.63
N PRO A 372 -14.75 -5.21 10.22
CA PRO A 372 -16.01 -4.57 9.80
C PRO A 372 -16.00 -3.04 9.86
N ALA A 373 -15.14 -2.45 10.70
CA ALA A 373 -15.06 -1.02 10.89
C ALA A 373 -13.98 -0.32 10.05
N CYS A 374 -12.96 -0.99 9.52
CA CYS A 374 -11.97 -0.30 8.68
C CYS A 374 -11.62 -1.03 7.39
N GLY A 375 -12.18 -2.22 7.17
CA GLY A 375 -11.85 -3.09 6.05
C GLY A 375 -10.44 -3.68 6.13
N TYR A 376 -9.59 -3.19 7.03
CA TYR A 376 -8.21 -3.64 7.14
C TYR A 376 -8.16 -5.15 7.43
N ASN A 377 -7.39 -5.85 6.61
CA ASN A 377 -7.08 -7.25 6.80
C ASN A 377 -5.60 -7.41 7.15
N TRP A 378 -5.32 -7.86 8.36
CA TRP A 378 -3.96 -8.04 8.85
C TRP A 378 -3.19 -9.17 8.16
N TYR A 379 -3.89 -10.07 7.45
CA TYR A 379 -3.26 -11.19 6.77
C TYR A 379 -2.43 -10.78 5.55
N ASP A 380 -2.92 -9.83 4.74
CA ASP A 380 -2.21 -9.29 3.57
C ASP A 380 -1.76 -7.84 3.76
N GLY A 381 -2.19 -7.19 4.84
CA GLY A 381 -1.88 -5.79 5.12
C GLY A 381 -2.66 -4.81 4.24
N GLU A 382 -3.72 -5.29 3.57
CA GLU A 382 -4.53 -4.48 2.66
C GLU A 382 -5.87 -4.08 3.28
N ILE A 383 -6.46 -3.00 2.75
CA ILE A 383 -7.81 -2.58 3.10
C ILE A 383 -8.77 -3.26 2.14
N HIS A 384 -9.55 -4.21 2.64
CA HIS A 384 -10.67 -4.84 1.94
C HIS A 384 -11.95 -4.15 2.38
N PRO A 385 -12.46 -3.17 1.63
CA PRO A 385 -13.56 -2.34 2.08
C PRO A 385 -14.79 -3.23 2.36
N SER A 386 -15.30 -3.18 3.58
CA SER A 386 -16.65 -3.67 3.84
C SER A 386 -17.62 -2.89 2.96
N SER A 387 -18.61 -3.57 2.39
CA SER A 387 -19.69 -2.91 1.64
C SER A 387 -20.43 -1.88 2.50
N SER A 388 -20.41 -2.05 3.83
CA SER A 388 -21.00 -1.14 4.82
C SER A 388 -20.12 -1.04 6.07
N PRO A 389 -19.13 -0.15 6.11
CA PRO A 389 -18.16 -0.09 7.20
C PRO A 389 -18.75 0.65 8.43
N ILE A 390 -18.69 0.05 9.62
CA ILE A 390 -19.33 0.54 10.88
C ILE A 390 -18.64 1.77 11.49
N THR A 391 -19.36 2.87 11.75
CA THR A 391 -18.77 4.08 12.37
C THR A 391 -18.42 3.87 13.85
N ILE A 392 -17.18 4.22 14.24
CA ILE A 392 -16.72 4.25 15.63
C ILE A 392 -16.44 5.71 16.03
N PRO A 393 -17.25 6.31 16.93
CA PRO A 393 -16.99 7.64 17.47
C PRO A 393 -15.59 7.77 18.10
N GLY A 394 -14.90 8.86 17.81
CA GLY A 394 -13.53 9.15 18.25
C GLY A 394 -12.43 8.45 17.45
N LYS A 395 -12.76 7.60 16.47
CA LYS A 395 -11.76 6.82 15.71
C LYS A 395 -12.00 6.85 14.21
N THR A 396 -13.19 6.48 13.76
CA THR A 396 -13.51 6.36 12.33
C THR A 396 -14.68 7.23 11.89
N ASP A 397 -15.20 8.07 12.78
CA ASP A 397 -16.22 9.07 12.47
C ASP A 397 -15.64 10.25 11.68
N PHE A 398 -16.52 10.98 11.03
CA PHE A 398 -16.17 12.10 10.17
C PHE A 398 -15.35 13.19 10.89
N PRO A 399 -15.78 13.72 12.07
CA PRO A 399 -14.97 14.68 12.83
C PRO A 399 -13.55 14.20 13.15
N SER A 400 -13.40 12.95 13.59
CA SER A 400 -12.09 12.40 13.97
C SER A 400 -11.17 12.19 12.76
N GLN A 401 -11.71 11.76 11.62
CA GLN A 401 -10.92 11.50 10.41
C GLN A 401 -10.60 12.77 9.62
N TYR A 402 -11.48 13.77 9.65
CA TYR A 402 -11.38 14.98 8.82
C TYR A 402 -11.59 16.26 9.64
N PRO A 403 -10.74 16.53 10.65
CA PRO A 403 -10.95 17.64 11.58
C PRO A 403 -10.94 19.01 10.90
N GLU A 404 -10.09 19.22 9.89
CA GLU A 404 -10.03 20.48 9.14
C GLU A 404 -11.29 20.73 8.30
N LEU A 405 -11.85 19.68 7.68
CA LEU A 405 -13.11 19.79 6.96
C LEU A 405 -14.30 19.96 7.92
N PHE A 406 -14.25 19.35 9.11
CA PHE A 406 -15.28 19.53 10.13
C PHE A 406 -15.36 20.96 10.66
N LYS A 407 -14.29 21.76 10.58
CA LYS A 407 -14.35 23.20 10.88
C LYS A 407 -15.29 23.97 9.94
N GLU A 408 -15.51 23.47 8.72
CA GLU A 408 -16.46 24.05 7.77
C GLU A 408 -17.90 23.53 7.96
N TRP A 409 -18.17 22.73 9.00
CA TRP A 409 -19.49 22.16 9.27
C TRP A 409 -20.47 23.24 9.74
N HIS A 410 -21.59 23.39 9.02
CA HIS A 410 -22.62 24.35 9.42
C HIS A 410 -23.48 23.79 10.57
N SER A 411 -23.19 24.22 11.80
CA SER A 411 -23.83 23.71 13.03
C SER A 411 -25.36 23.79 13.03
N GLN A 412 -25.93 24.95 12.71
CA GLN A 412 -27.39 25.16 12.75
C GLN A 412 -28.13 24.38 11.65
N ARG A 413 -27.63 24.41 10.41
CA ARG A 413 -28.31 23.79 9.26
C ARG A 413 -28.21 22.26 9.30
N ASN A 414 -27.18 21.73 9.93
CA ASN A 414 -26.99 20.30 10.12
C ASN A 414 -27.40 19.82 11.52
N ALA A 415 -28.18 20.58 12.29
CA ALA A 415 -28.57 20.22 13.66
C ALA A 415 -29.33 18.88 13.77
N HIS A 416 -29.92 18.41 12.67
CA HIS A 416 -30.60 17.12 12.56
C HIS A 416 -29.64 15.94 12.34
N LEU A 417 -28.37 16.19 12.05
CA LEU A 417 -27.35 15.18 11.82
C LEU A 417 -26.45 15.05 13.05
N ASN A 418 -26.12 13.81 13.43
CA ASN A 418 -25.03 13.55 14.35
C ASN A 418 -23.73 13.31 13.57
N PRO A 419 -22.76 14.24 13.57
CA PRO A 419 -21.54 14.07 12.79
C PRO A 419 -20.70 12.87 13.25
N TYR A 420 -20.80 12.47 14.52
CA TYR A 420 -20.06 11.34 15.10
C TYR A 420 -20.62 9.97 14.68
N SER A 421 -21.79 9.92 14.04
CA SER A 421 -22.31 8.69 13.42
C SER A 421 -22.01 8.60 11.92
N LEU A 422 -21.48 9.66 11.31
CA LEU A 422 -21.19 9.73 9.88
C LEU A 422 -19.73 9.37 9.57
N ARG A 423 -19.49 8.91 8.35
CA ARG A 423 -18.16 8.70 7.77
C ARG A 423 -17.93 9.56 6.54
N GLY A 424 -16.67 9.77 6.19
CA GLY A 424 -16.29 10.53 5.00
C GLY A 424 -16.87 10.01 3.68
N ASN A 425 -17.14 8.72 3.55
CA ASN A 425 -17.77 8.12 2.36
C ASN A 425 -19.31 8.12 2.38
N SER A 426 -19.94 8.76 3.37
CA SER A 426 -21.40 8.85 3.47
C SER A 426 -22.01 9.64 2.31
N HIS A 427 -23.18 9.19 1.84
CA HIS A 427 -23.98 9.92 0.85
C HIS A 427 -24.85 11.02 1.47
N GLU A 428 -24.81 11.19 2.80
CA GLU A 428 -25.54 12.26 3.48
C GLU A 428 -25.15 13.65 2.95
N ARG A 429 -26.17 14.48 2.74
CA ARG A 429 -25.98 15.86 2.28
C ARG A 429 -25.76 16.77 3.48
N VAL A 430 -24.61 17.43 3.50
CA VAL A 430 -24.16 18.30 4.58
C VAL A 430 -24.09 19.73 4.08
N CYS A 431 -24.54 20.68 4.90
CA CYS A 431 -24.37 22.11 4.67
C CYS A 431 -23.00 22.58 5.20
N TRP A 432 -22.35 23.47 4.47
CA TRP A 432 -20.98 23.92 4.75
C TRP A 432 -20.91 25.44 4.85
N GLU A 433 -20.02 25.93 5.69
CA GLU A 433 -19.62 27.34 5.76
C GLU A 433 -18.11 27.43 5.55
N CYS A 434 -17.67 28.17 4.53
CA CYS A 434 -16.24 28.30 4.28
C CYS A 434 -15.57 29.14 5.36
N THR A 435 -14.49 28.62 5.94
CA THR A 435 -13.72 29.32 6.98
C THR A 435 -12.97 30.57 6.49
N GLN A 436 -12.78 30.73 5.18
CA GLN A 436 -12.03 31.86 4.61
C GLN A 436 -12.92 33.00 4.11
N CYS A 437 -14.02 32.67 3.43
CA CYS A 437 -14.90 33.68 2.82
C CYS A 437 -16.33 33.68 3.37
N HIS A 438 -16.64 32.81 4.34
CA HIS A 438 -17.97 32.64 4.93
C HIS A 438 -19.10 32.34 3.93
N TYR A 439 -18.75 31.92 2.71
CA TYR A 439 -19.74 31.43 1.75
C TYR A 439 -20.43 30.20 2.33
N GLY A 440 -21.76 30.18 2.27
CA GLY A 440 -22.57 29.13 2.88
C GLY A 440 -23.04 29.43 4.31
N LYS A 441 -22.70 30.57 4.92
CA LYS A 441 -23.17 30.99 6.26
C LYS A 441 -24.70 31.00 6.44
N ASP A 442 -25.43 31.17 5.34
CA ASP A 442 -26.90 31.19 5.31
C ASP A 442 -27.48 29.80 4.93
N GLY A 443 -26.64 28.77 4.85
CA GLY A 443 -27.02 27.39 4.55
C GLY A 443 -27.21 27.06 3.07
N GLU A 444 -26.79 27.95 2.17
CA GLU A 444 -26.94 27.84 0.71
C GLU A 444 -25.94 26.89 0.05
N TRP A 445 -24.87 26.51 0.74
CA TRP A 445 -23.87 25.57 0.25
C TRP A 445 -24.06 24.19 0.87
N SER A 446 -24.59 23.23 0.09
CA SER A 446 -24.73 21.83 0.50
C SER A 446 -24.22 20.85 -0.54
N THR A 447 -23.60 19.76 -0.10
CA THR A 447 -23.15 18.66 -0.96
C THR A 447 -23.01 17.37 -0.16
N GLN A 448 -22.91 16.23 -0.85
CA GLN A 448 -22.72 14.94 -0.19
C GLN A 448 -21.33 14.88 0.47
N LEU A 449 -21.26 14.24 1.63
CA LEU A 449 -20.01 14.10 2.39
C LEU A 449 -18.92 13.37 1.56
N THR A 450 -19.31 12.30 0.86
CA THR A 450 -18.45 11.53 -0.06
C THR A 450 -17.86 12.37 -1.20
N GLN A 451 -18.60 13.39 -1.69
CA GLN A 451 -18.10 14.28 -2.74
C GLN A 451 -17.04 15.24 -2.19
N ARG A 452 -17.23 15.75 -0.97
CA ARG A 452 -16.25 16.65 -0.33
C ARG A 452 -14.97 15.93 0.05
N VAL A 453 -15.10 14.75 0.64
CA VAL A 453 -13.95 13.94 1.08
C VAL A 453 -13.24 13.28 -0.09
N GLY A 454 -13.98 12.62 -0.98
CA GLY A 454 -13.40 11.83 -2.07
C GLY A 454 -12.79 12.68 -3.19
N GLN A 455 -13.42 13.81 -3.55
CA GLN A 455 -12.93 14.69 -4.62
C GLN A 455 -12.13 15.89 -4.10
N GLN A 456 -12.04 16.08 -2.77
CA GLN A 456 -11.35 17.20 -2.13
C GLN A 456 -11.71 18.56 -2.73
N THR A 457 -13.01 18.77 -2.98
CA THR A 457 -13.50 19.98 -3.64
C THR A 457 -13.44 21.20 -2.70
N GLY A 458 -12.76 22.25 -3.16
CA GLY A 458 -12.69 23.52 -2.46
C GLY A 458 -14.02 24.28 -2.43
N CYS A 459 -14.05 25.38 -1.67
CA CYS A 459 -15.21 26.26 -1.56
C CYS A 459 -15.64 26.79 -2.95
N PRO A 460 -16.92 26.68 -3.34
CA PRO A 460 -17.42 27.22 -4.61
C PRO A 460 -17.26 28.74 -4.75
N GLY A 461 -17.23 29.46 -3.63
CA GLY A 461 -17.13 30.93 -3.59
C GLY A 461 -15.71 31.45 -3.83
N CYS A 462 -14.71 30.90 -3.12
CA CYS A 462 -13.34 31.40 -3.17
C CYS A 462 -12.30 30.41 -3.72
N GLY A 463 -12.65 29.12 -3.88
CA GLY A 463 -11.73 28.06 -4.29
C GLY A 463 -10.84 27.52 -3.18
N TYR A 464 -10.95 28.03 -1.95
CA TYR A 464 -10.17 27.54 -0.81
C TYR A 464 -10.46 26.08 -0.51
N ASN A 465 -9.41 25.28 -0.38
CA ASN A 465 -9.48 23.89 0.00
C ASN A 465 -8.84 23.68 1.38
N CYS A 466 -9.65 23.24 2.35
CA CYS A 466 -9.20 23.01 3.72
C CYS A 466 -8.32 21.75 3.88
N PHE A 467 -8.22 20.88 2.86
CA PHE A 467 -7.37 19.70 2.91
C PHE A 467 -5.88 20.04 2.74
N ASP A 468 -5.56 20.92 1.80
CA ASP A 468 -4.17 21.30 1.47
C ASP A 468 -3.86 22.77 1.81
N GLY A 469 -4.86 23.55 2.24
CA GLY A 469 -4.71 24.97 2.56
C GLY A 469 -4.51 25.86 1.33
N THR A 470 -4.74 25.35 0.13
CA THR A 470 -4.50 26.07 -1.13
C THR A 470 -5.78 26.59 -1.77
N TYR A 471 -5.62 27.50 -2.74
CA TYR A 471 -6.73 28.05 -3.52
C TYR A 471 -6.74 27.43 -4.91
N HIS A 472 -7.75 26.62 -5.19
CA HIS A 472 -7.95 25.99 -6.48
C HIS A 472 -8.78 26.87 -7.42
N SER A 473 -8.55 26.73 -8.72
CA SER A 473 -9.38 27.38 -9.74
C SER A 473 -10.81 26.85 -9.64
N THR A 474 -11.77 27.73 -9.39
CA THR A 474 -13.21 27.42 -9.39
C THR A 474 -13.69 27.18 -10.82
N SER A 475 -13.34 26.05 -11.41
CA SER A 475 -13.72 25.70 -12.78
C SER A 475 -15.22 25.42 -12.89
N GLY A 476 -15.95 26.34 -13.52
CA GLY A 476 -17.29 26.12 -14.08
C GLY A 476 -18.48 26.53 -13.23
N THR A 477 -18.42 26.38 -11.90
CA THR A 477 -19.56 26.64 -10.98
C THR A 477 -19.40 27.88 -10.10
N SER A 478 -18.38 28.72 -10.33
CA SER A 478 -18.10 29.90 -9.50
C SER A 478 -19.32 30.84 -9.44
N ILE A 479 -19.91 30.95 -8.25
CA ILE A 479 -20.92 31.95 -7.92
C ILE A 479 -20.19 33.25 -7.57
N ALA A 480 -20.74 34.40 -7.95
CA ALA A 480 -20.18 35.69 -7.58
C ALA A 480 -20.46 35.93 -6.09
N VAL A 481 -19.41 35.92 -5.28
CA VAL A 481 -19.50 36.28 -3.86
C VAL A 481 -19.04 37.73 -3.70
N PRO A 482 -19.93 38.66 -3.30
CA PRO A 482 -19.58 40.06 -3.08
C PRO A 482 -18.37 40.22 -2.15
N GLY A 483 -17.38 41.01 -2.58
CA GLY A 483 -16.15 41.28 -1.82
C GLY A 483 -15.05 40.24 -2.00
N VAL A 484 -15.30 39.14 -2.72
CA VAL A 484 -14.37 37.99 -2.80
C VAL A 484 -14.10 37.59 -4.24
N SER A 485 -15.14 37.22 -4.99
CA SER A 485 -15.01 36.62 -6.32
C SER A 485 -15.82 37.31 -7.41
N ASP A 486 -16.57 38.36 -7.06
CA ASP A 486 -17.27 39.21 -8.00
C ASP A 486 -16.31 40.06 -8.86
N VAL A 487 -16.81 40.53 -10.00
CA VAL A 487 -16.01 41.29 -10.98
C VAL A 487 -15.55 42.64 -10.44
N ALA A 488 -16.35 43.31 -9.62
CA ALA A 488 -15.99 44.64 -9.11
C ALA A 488 -14.83 44.55 -8.12
N SER A 489 -14.86 43.55 -7.22
CA SER A 489 -13.78 43.30 -6.26
C SER A 489 -12.50 42.81 -6.94
N LYS A 490 -12.60 41.91 -7.93
CA LYS A 490 -11.41 41.37 -8.61
C LYS A 490 -10.81 42.28 -9.66
N TYR A 491 -11.61 43.12 -10.31
CA TYR A 491 -11.18 43.96 -11.43
C TYR A 491 -11.61 45.42 -11.25
N PRO A 492 -11.16 46.11 -10.18
CA PRO A 492 -11.61 47.48 -9.88
C PRO A 492 -11.29 48.48 -11.00
N LYS A 493 -10.14 48.33 -11.68
CA LYS A 493 -9.76 49.18 -12.82
C LYS A 493 -10.66 49.00 -14.05
N LEU A 494 -11.22 47.80 -14.24
CA LEU A 494 -12.17 47.57 -15.33
C LEU A 494 -13.49 48.30 -15.07
N MET A 495 -13.87 48.48 -13.80
CA MET A 495 -15.08 49.20 -13.41
C MET A 495 -15.03 50.70 -13.75
N GLU A 496 -13.85 51.25 -14.05
CA GLU A 496 -13.74 52.63 -14.56
C GLU A 496 -14.37 52.80 -15.96
N GLU A 497 -14.48 51.72 -16.74
CA GLU A 497 -15.19 51.72 -18.03
C GLU A 497 -16.66 51.28 -17.91
N TRP A 498 -17.17 51.07 -16.68
CA TRP A 498 -18.56 50.71 -16.46
C TRP A 498 -19.50 51.87 -16.80
N HIS A 499 -20.54 51.61 -17.61
CA HIS A 499 -21.54 52.64 -17.90
C HIS A 499 -22.63 52.67 -16.82
N SER A 500 -22.47 53.51 -15.80
CA SER A 500 -23.37 53.57 -14.63
C SER A 500 -24.84 53.80 -14.96
N GLU A 501 -25.15 54.73 -15.86
CA GLU A 501 -26.54 55.09 -16.19
C GLU A 501 -27.28 53.99 -16.95
N LEU A 502 -26.65 53.40 -17.97
CA LEU A 502 -27.23 52.35 -18.80
C LEU A 502 -27.26 50.98 -18.11
N ASN A 503 -26.44 50.79 -17.06
CA ASN A 503 -26.41 49.57 -16.24
C ASN A 503 -27.01 49.78 -14.83
N LYS A 504 -27.86 50.79 -14.62
CA LYS A 504 -28.39 51.16 -13.28
C LYS A 504 -29.08 50.01 -12.52
N ASP A 505 -29.66 49.06 -13.25
CA ASP A 505 -30.39 47.92 -12.68
C ASP A 505 -29.50 46.68 -12.48
N ILE A 506 -28.20 46.79 -12.76
CA ILE A 506 -27.23 45.69 -12.68
C ILE A 506 -26.28 45.96 -11.52
N ASN A 507 -26.23 45.07 -10.54
CA ASN A 507 -25.25 45.15 -9.45
C ASN A 507 -23.95 44.43 -9.85
N PRO A 508 -22.81 45.12 -10.02
CA PRO A 508 -21.53 44.51 -10.37
C PRO A 508 -21.05 43.46 -9.35
N SER A 509 -21.42 43.61 -8.07
CA SER A 509 -21.02 42.69 -7.00
C SER A 509 -21.69 41.32 -7.10
N GLN A 510 -22.69 41.17 -7.97
CA GLN A 510 -23.37 39.91 -8.26
C GLN A 510 -22.90 39.28 -9.59
N LEU A 511 -22.00 39.93 -10.32
CA LEU A 511 -21.46 39.42 -11.58
C LEU A 511 -20.11 38.75 -11.35
N LYS A 512 -19.94 37.56 -11.91
CA LYS A 512 -18.65 36.87 -11.94
C LYS A 512 -17.79 37.39 -13.10
N PRO A 513 -16.44 37.32 -13.01
CA PRO A 513 -15.54 37.70 -14.10
C PRO A 513 -15.76 36.96 -15.42
N SER A 514 -16.34 35.75 -15.38
CA SER A 514 -16.71 34.94 -16.54
C SER A 514 -18.16 35.15 -17.01
N SER A 515 -18.85 36.16 -16.48
CA SER A 515 -20.26 36.40 -16.80
C SER A 515 -20.44 36.66 -18.29
N LYS A 516 -21.36 35.92 -18.91
CA LYS A 516 -21.75 36.11 -20.30
C LYS A 516 -22.82 37.20 -20.48
N GLU A 517 -23.26 37.82 -19.37
CA GLU A 517 -24.26 38.88 -19.38
C GLU A 517 -23.75 40.11 -20.15
N PRO A 518 -24.42 40.54 -21.23
CA PRO A 518 -23.99 41.66 -22.05
C PRO A 518 -24.36 43.00 -21.39
N ILE A 519 -23.35 43.78 -21.01
CA ILE A 519 -23.51 45.07 -20.33
C ILE A 519 -22.93 46.22 -21.15
N TYR A 520 -23.32 47.45 -20.82
CA TYR A 520 -22.82 48.65 -21.51
C TYR A 520 -21.49 49.12 -20.93
N TRP A 521 -20.57 49.48 -21.81
CA TRP A 521 -19.23 49.97 -21.48
C TRP A 521 -19.02 51.36 -22.07
N ARG A 522 -18.16 52.16 -21.43
CA ARG A 522 -17.73 53.46 -21.94
C ARG A 522 -16.21 53.52 -21.92
N CYS A 523 -15.61 53.72 -23.09
CA CYS A 523 -14.16 53.78 -23.20
C CYS A 523 -13.65 55.09 -22.59
N THR A 524 -12.80 55.00 -21.58
CA THR A 524 -12.17 56.16 -20.93
C THR A 524 -11.19 56.90 -21.84
N LYS A 525 -10.68 56.24 -22.89
CA LYS A 525 -9.71 56.81 -23.83
C LYS A 525 -10.33 57.62 -24.98
N CYS A 526 -11.31 57.06 -25.69
CA CYS A 526 -11.92 57.70 -26.87
C CYS A 526 -13.39 58.11 -26.67
N GLY A 527 -14.00 57.81 -25.52
CA GLY A 527 -15.39 58.16 -25.23
C GLY A 527 -16.45 57.29 -25.94
N HIS A 528 -16.04 56.34 -26.79
CA HIS A 528 -16.96 55.41 -27.44
C HIS A 528 -17.78 54.61 -26.42
N GLY A 529 -19.07 54.43 -26.70
CA GLY A 529 -20.02 53.74 -25.81
C GLY A 529 -20.85 54.67 -24.92
N THR A 530 -20.55 55.98 -24.86
CA THR A 530 -21.38 56.99 -24.16
C THR A 530 -22.81 57.08 -24.74
N ASP A 531 -22.98 56.72 -26.00
CA ASP A 531 -24.26 56.64 -26.71
C ASP A 531 -24.95 55.28 -26.60
N GLY A 532 -24.45 54.39 -25.73
CA GLY A 532 -24.97 53.04 -25.53
C GLY A 532 -24.65 52.04 -26.65
N LYS A 533 -23.78 52.39 -27.61
CA LYS A 533 -23.43 51.50 -28.73
C LYS A 533 -22.41 50.41 -28.39
N TRP A 534 -21.75 50.49 -27.24
CA TRP A 534 -20.78 49.47 -26.82
C TRP A 534 -21.37 48.55 -25.76
N LYS A 535 -21.96 47.43 -26.20
CA LYS A 535 -22.55 46.41 -25.34
C LYS A 535 -21.90 45.04 -25.55
N VAL A 536 -21.13 44.57 -24.57
CA VAL A 536 -20.43 43.27 -24.62
C VAL A 536 -20.37 42.62 -23.23
N SER A 537 -20.13 41.31 -23.17
CA SER A 537 -20.10 40.59 -21.90
C SER A 537 -18.87 40.91 -21.04
N VAL A 538 -19.02 40.77 -19.72
CA VAL A 538 -17.89 40.88 -18.76
C VAL A 538 -16.81 39.85 -19.08
N GLY A 539 -17.19 38.60 -19.39
CA GLY A 539 -16.28 37.54 -19.79
C GLY A 539 -15.41 37.93 -20.97
N SER A 540 -15.97 38.60 -21.99
CA SER A 540 -15.20 39.07 -23.15
C SER A 540 -14.17 40.15 -22.80
N ARG A 541 -14.47 41.01 -21.81
CA ARG A 541 -13.52 42.03 -21.35
C ARG A 541 -12.40 41.43 -20.50
N VAL A 542 -12.71 40.44 -19.66
CA VAL A 542 -11.77 39.85 -18.69
C VAL A 542 -11.00 38.66 -19.27
N GLN A 543 -11.71 37.65 -19.78
CA GLN A 543 -11.13 36.39 -20.27
C GLN A 543 -10.52 36.57 -21.66
N ASP A 544 -11.30 37.13 -22.59
CA ASP A 544 -10.87 37.34 -23.98
C ASP A 544 -10.03 38.61 -24.16
N LYS A 545 -9.92 39.42 -23.10
CA LYS A 545 -9.09 40.63 -23.05
C LYS A 545 -9.42 41.62 -24.17
N THR A 546 -10.68 41.68 -24.60
CA THR A 546 -11.12 42.58 -25.68
C THR A 546 -11.04 44.05 -25.27
N GLY A 547 -10.49 44.88 -26.17
CA GLY A 547 -10.42 46.34 -26.02
C GLY A 547 -11.66 47.05 -26.58
N CYS A 548 -11.65 48.37 -26.53
CA CYS A 548 -12.66 49.20 -27.19
C CYS A 548 -12.71 48.88 -28.70
N PRO A 549 -13.89 48.63 -29.28
CA PRO A 549 -13.99 48.29 -30.69
C PRO A 549 -13.47 49.43 -31.58
N VAL A 550 -13.63 50.70 -31.18
CA VAL A 550 -13.25 51.86 -31.99
C VAL A 550 -11.75 52.15 -31.98
N CYS A 551 -11.10 52.14 -30.80
CA CYS A 551 -9.68 52.50 -30.70
C CYS A 551 -8.74 51.33 -30.44
N GLY A 552 -9.27 50.12 -30.26
CA GLY A 552 -8.51 48.90 -29.95
C GLY A 552 -7.83 48.89 -28.57
N TYR A 553 -7.93 49.97 -27.80
CA TYR A 553 -7.30 50.08 -26.49
C TYR A 553 -8.09 49.30 -25.44
N ASN A 554 -7.41 48.43 -24.70
CA ASN A 554 -7.95 47.80 -23.51
C ASN A 554 -7.46 48.56 -22.28
N TRP A 555 -8.33 49.36 -21.66
CA TRP A 555 -7.97 50.24 -20.54
C TRP A 555 -7.43 49.50 -19.32
N TYR A 556 -8.11 48.44 -18.90
CA TYR A 556 -7.70 47.64 -17.73
C TYR A 556 -6.31 47.00 -17.90
N ILE A 557 -5.97 46.56 -19.13
CA ILE A 557 -4.68 45.92 -19.43
C ILE A 557 -3.60 46.95 -19.81
N GLY A 558 -3.99 48.13 -20.26
CA GLY A 558 -3.06 49.20 -20.66
C GLY A 558 -2.42 49.01 -22.04
N THR A 559 -2.99 48.17 -22.92
CA THR A 559 -2.41 47.85 -24.24
C THR A 559 -3.44 47.82 -25.37
N TYR A 560 -2.97 47.94 -26.61
CA TYR A 560 -3.80 47.77 -27.81
C TYR A 560 -3.97 46.29 -28.15
N GLN A 561 -5.21 45.86 -28.39
CA GLN A 561 -5.56 44.46 -28.63
C GLN A 561 -6.10 44.26 -30.05
N LYS A 562 -5.88 43.05 -30.59
CA LYS A 562 -5.93 42.68 -32.02
C LYS A 562 -7.30 42.83 -32.73
N ASN A 563 -8.36 43.20 -32.01
CA ASN A 563 -9.74 43.16 -32.50
C ASN A 563 -10.45 44.54 -32.52
N GLY A 564 -9.70 45.64 -32.47
CA GLY A 564 -10.27 47.00 -32.49
C GLY A 564 -10.47 47.54 -33.90
N SER A 565 -11.59 47.21 -34.53
CA SER A 565 -12.16 47.81 -35.75
C SER A 565 -11.33 47.72 -37.06
N THR A 566 -12.01 47.27 -38.13
CA THR A 566 -11.56 47.40 -39.53
C THR A 566 -11.90 48.76 -40.14
N ASP A 567 -12.74 49.56 -39.46
CA ASP A 567 -13.22 50.84 -39.97
C ASP A 567 -12.12 51.90 -39.81
N VAL A 568 -11.91 52.64 -40.90
CA VAL A 568 -10.96 53.76 -40.92
C VAL A 568 -11.64 55.00 -40.39
N ILE A 569 -11.07 55.56 -39.34
CA ILE A 569 -11.47 56.84 -38.73
C ILE A 569 -10.35 57.84 -39.03
N PRO A 570 -10.57 58.77 -39.99
CA PRO A 570 -9.60 59.79 -40.32
C PRO A 570 -9.14 60.59 -39.09
N GLY A 571 -7.84 60.76 -38.93
CA GLY A 571 -7.18 61.43 -37.82
C GLY A 571 -6.89 60.55 -36.60
N ILE A 572 -7.33 59.29 -36.58
CA ILE A 572 -7.17 58.40 -35.41
C ILE A 572 -6.40 57.13 -35.75
N ASN A 573 -6.87 56.33 -36.72
CA ASN A 573 -6.30 55.02 -37.04
C ASN A 573 -5.94 54.84 -38.52
N ASP A 574 -6.03 55.90 -39.33
CA ASP A 574 -5.54 55.91 -40.71
C ASP A 574 -3.99 55.92 -40.77
N ILE A 575 -3.42 55.39 -41.84
CA ILE A 575 -1.96 55.24 -41.96
C ILE A 575 -1.22 56.59 -41.95
N ALA A 576 -1.84 57.66 -42.43
CA ALA A 576 -1.24 59.00 -42.47
C ALA A 576 -1.09 59.61 -41.06
N SER A 577 -1.99 59.27 -40.15
CA SER A 577 -2.04 59.78 -38.77
C SER A 577 -1.31 58.92 -37.74
N THR A 578 -0.81 57.74 -38.12
CA THR A 578 -0.05 56.85 -37.23
C THR A 578 1.46 57.05 -37.33
N GLU A 579 2.21 56.48 -36.38
CA GLU A 579 3.69 56.42 -36.44
C GLU A 579 4.24 55.71 -37.69
N HIS A 580 3.40 54.93 -38.39
CA HIS A 580 3.78 54.20 -39.60
C HIS A 580 3.77 55.05 -40.88
N ARG A 581 3.41 56.35 -40.80
CA ARG A 581 3.35 57.27 -41.95
C ARG A 581 4.62 57.34 -42.79
N ASN A 582 5.79 57.03 -42.20
CA ASN A 582 7.07 57.07 -42.88
C ASN A 582 7.11 56.13 -44.09
N ILE A 583 6.39 55.00 -44.03
CA ILE A 583 6.34 54.02 -45.12
C ILE A 583 5.73 54.59 -46.41
N LEU A 584 4.96 55.68 -46.30
CA LEU A 584 4.39 56.40 -47.44
C LEU A 584 5.46 57.02 -48.35
N SER A 585 6.72 57.07 -47.91
CA SER A 585 7.86 57.49 -48.73
C SER A 585 8.18 56.50 -49.86
N GLU A 586 7.78 55.24 -49.71
CA GLU A 586 7.89 54.21 -50.75
C GLU A 586 6.58 54.03 -51.53
N TRP A 587 5.57 54.87 -51.27
CA TRP A 587 4.29 54.81 -51.96
C TRP A 587 4.46 55.20 -53.43
N HIS A 588 4.11 54.31 -54.35
CA HIS A 588 4.31 54.60 -55.77
C HIS A 588 3.53 55.86 -56.19
N PRO A 589 4.16 56.84 -56.87
CA PRO A 589 3.57 58.16 -57.11
C PRO A 589 2.29 58.13 -57.95
N THR A 590 2.20 57.24 -58.94
CA THR A 590 1.09 57.22 -59.91
C THR A 590 0.25 55.93 -59.95
N ARG A 591 0.69 54.83 -59.35
CA ARG A 591 0.00 53.52 -59.45
C ARG A 591 -1.11 53.32 -58.41
N ASN A 592 -1.13 54.13 -57.36
CA ASN A 592 -2.08 54.04 -56.25
C ASN A 592 -3.13 55.17 -56.25
N VAL A 593 -3.37 55.83 -57.39
CA VAL A 593 -4.28 57.00 -57.48
C VAL A 593 -5.72 56.74 -57.00
N HIS A 594 -6.13 55.48 -56.93
CA HIS A 594 -7.45 55.05 -56.47
C HIS A 594 -7.49 54.72 -54.96
N ILE A 595 -6.35 54.78 -54.26
CA ILE A 595 -6.24 54.46 -52.84
C ILE A 595 -5.92 55.76 -52.09
N SER A 596 -6.89 56.27 -51.33
CA SER A 596 -6.65 57.39 -50.42
C SER A 596 -5.87 56.93 -49.19
N LYS A 597 -4.80 57.66 -48.84
CA LYS A 597 -3.96 57.38 -47.68
C LYS A 597 -4.72 57.59 -46.36
N ASP A 598 -5.75 58.42 -46.36
CA ASP A 598 -6.55 58.71 -45.15
C ASP A 598 -7.68 57.68 -44.92
N ASN A 599 -7.87 56.74 -45.87
CA ASN A 599 -8.93 55.72 -45.85
C ASN A 599 -8.38 54.28 -45.78
N VAL A 600 -7.15 54.10 -45.26
CA VAL A 600 -6.56 52.77 -45.04
C VAL A 600 -5.81 52.72 -43.70
N THR A 601 -5.92 51.61 -42.95
CA THR A 601 -5.19 51.41 -41.69
C THR A 601 -3.91 50.58 -41.89
N VAL A 602 -3.02 50.58 -40.89
CA VAL A 602 -1.76 49.81 -40.93
C VAL A 602 -1.96 48.30 -40.98
N SER A 603 -3.09 47.78 -40.52
CA SER A 603 -3.46 46.36 -40.58
C SER A 603 -4.24 46.00 -41.84
N SER A 604 -4.47 46.95 -42.76
CA SER A 604 -5.25 46.70 -43.96
C SER A 604 -4.60 45.68 -44.90
N HIS A 605 -5.43 44.84 -45.49
CA HIS A 605 -5.05 43.92 -46.57
C HIS A 605 -5.14 44.55 -47.97
N THR A 606 -5.37 45.87 -48.06
CA THR A 606 -5.32 46.61 -49.33
C THR A 606 -3.97 46.42 -50.01
N ASP A 607 -3.99 46.01 -51.28
CA ASP A 607 -2.81 45.85 -52.12
C ASP A 607 -2.34 47.20 -52.66
N VAL A 608 -1.06 47.52 -52.44
CA VAL A 608 -0.47 48.84 -52.73
C VAL A 608 0.78 48.64 -53.58
N TYR A 609 0.99 49.51 -54.57
CA TYR A 609 2.22 49.57 -55.36
C TYR A 609 3.29 50.39 -54.64
N TRP A 610 4.53 49.91 -54.68
CA TRP A 610 5.66 50.47 -53.95
C TRP A 610 6.83 50.77 -54.89
N GLU A 611 7.58 51.82 -54.59
CA GLU A 611 8.88 52.12 -55.20
C GLU A 611 9.93 52.17 -54.09
N CYS A 612 10.96 51.33 -54.19
CA CYS A 612 12.00 51.28 -53.17
C CYS A 612 12.87 52.54 -53.22
N THR A 613 12.99 53.23 -52.10
CA THR A 613 13.82 54.45 -52.00
C THR A 613 15.32 54.19 -52.18
N GLN A 614 15.79 52.95 -51.97
CA GLN A 614 17.22 52.61 -52.02
C GLN A 614 17.68 52.11 -53.40
N CYS A 615 16.86 51.29 -54.06
CA CYS A 615 17.24 50.66 -55.34
C CYS A 615 16.29 51.00 -56.49
N HIS A 616 15.27 51.82 -56.24
CA HIS A 616 14.24 52.24 -57.21
C HIS A 616 13.48 51.08 -57.88
N TYR A 617 13.56 49.88 -57.32
CA TYR A 617 12.74 48.76 -57.77
C TYR A 617 11.26 49.06 -57.54
N GLY A 618 10.44 48.80 -58.55
CA GLY A 618 9.02 49.15 -58.57
C GLY A 618 8.72 50.50 -59.23
N LYS A 619 9.72 51.26 -59.72
CA LYS A 619 9.52 52.52 -60.44
C LYS A 619 8.60 52.41 -61.67
N ASN A 620 8.53 51.25 -62.32
CA ASN A 620 7.59 51.01 -63.42
C ASN A 620 6.34 50.24 -62.97
N GLY A 621 6.07 50.20 -61.66
CA GLY A 621 4.90 49.55 -61.07
C GLY A 621 5.02 48.03 -60.91
N GLU A 622 6.23 47.47 -60.90
CA GLU A 622 6.44 46.01 -60.80
C GLU A 622 6.39 45.46 -59.37
N TRP A 623 6.39 46.34 -58.36
CA TRP A 623 6.34 45.95 -56.95
C TRP A 623 5.01 46.37 -56.33
N HIS A 624 4.19 45.39 -55.93
CA HIS A 624 3.01 45.61 -55.12
C HIS A 624 2.93 44.54 -54.02
N ASN A 625 2.34 44.90 -52.89
CA ASN A 625 2.06 44.04 -51.74
C ASN A 625 1.09 44.75 -50.78
N THR A 626 0.45 43.98 -49.90
CA THR A 626 -0.48 44.53 -48.90
C THR A 626 0.18 45.45 -47.86
N LEU A 627 -0.56 46.45 -47.39
CA LEU A 627 -0.11 47.37 -46.33
C LEU A 627 0.32 46.62 -45.06
N ASN A 628 -0.51 45.71 -44.56
CA ASN A 628 -0.21 44.88 -43.39
C ASN A 628 1.11 44.09 -43.53
N SER A 629 1.47 43.68 -44.75
CA SER A 629 2.74 43.00 -44.99
C SER A 629 3.93 43.95 -44.80
N ARG A 630 3.82 45.17 -45.29
CA ARG A 630 4.90 46.16 -45.24
C ARG A 630 5.10 46.74 -43.83
N THR A 631 4.01 46.93 -43.09
CA THR A 631 3.99 47.49 -41.73
C THR A 631 4.20 46.42 -40.66
N ASN A 632 3.18 45.62 -40.34
CA ASN A 632 3.17 44.69 -39.22
C ASN A 632 4.06 43.46 -39.46
N GLN A 633 4.12 42.96 -40.71
CA GLN A 633 4.98 41.83 -41.06
C GLN A 633 6.39 42.26 -41.50
N LYS A 634 6.63 43.58 -41.60
CA LYS A 634 7.92 44.20 -41.90
C LYS A 634 8.59 43.68 -43.17
N SER A 635 7.83 43.34 -44.20
CA SER A 635 8.40 42.90 -45.47
C SER A 635 9.16 44.04 -46.19
N GLY A 636 10.43 43.78 -46.52
CA GLY A 636 11.28 44.72 -47.25
C GLY A 636 11.18 44.57 -48.77
N CYS A 637 11.91 45.43 -49.49
CA CYS A 637 11.99 45.40 -50.95
C CYS A 637 12.44 44.01 -51.47
N PRO A 638 11.77 43.42 -52.47
CA PRO A 638 12.15 42.12 -53.02
C PRO A 638 13.56 42.03 -53.64
N ILE A 639 14.16 43.16 -54.01
CA ILE A 639 15.48 43.22 -54.66
C ILE A 639 16.60 43.45 -53.65
N CYS A 640 16.47 44.47 -52.80
CA CYS A 640 17.53 44.84 -51.85
C CYS A 640 17.24 44.44 -50.41
N GLY A 641 16.00 44.10 -50.05
CA GLY A 641 15.58 43.74 -48.70
C GLY A 641 15.28 44.92 -47.79
N TYR A 642 15.53 46.16 -48.23
CA TYR A 642 15.33 47.35 -47.41
C TYR A 642 13.85 47.55 -47.05
N ASN A 643 13.57 47.83 -45.78
CA ASN A 643 12.26 48.30 -45.33
C ASN A 643 12.40 49.72 -44.77
N TYR A 644 11.72 50.68 -45.41
CA TYR A 644 11.78 52.07 -45.00
C TYR A 644 11.13 52.34 -43.64
N PHE A 645 10.17 51.51 -43.20
CA PHE A 645 9.46 51.73 -41.93
C PHE A 645 10.40 51.64 -40.72
N ASP A 646 11.23 50.59 -40.65
CA ASP A 646 12.18 50.41 -39.54
C ASP A 646 13.63 50.75 -39.92
N GLN A 647 13.86 51.21 -41.15
CA GLN A 647 15.17 51.59 -41.70
C GLN A 647 16.21 50.46 -41.66
N THR A 648 15.77 49.20 -41.78
CA THR A 648 16.66 48.04 -41.79
C THR A 648 16.51 47.16 -43.03
N TYR A 649 17.47 46.25 -43.24
CA TYR A 649 17.47 45.28 -44.33
C TYR A 649 16.93 43.93 -43.86
N HIS A 650 15.78 43.54 -44.40
CA HIS A 650 15.12 42.27 -44.14
C HIS A 650 15.44 41.24 -45.23
N LYS A 651 15.27 39.95 -44.91
CA LYS A 651 15.44 38.88 -45.90
C LYS A 651 14.40 39.06 -47.03
N THR A 652 14.86 39.15 -48.27
CA THR A 652 14.00 39.13 -49.46
C THR A 652 13.22 37.82 -49.49
N THR A 653 11.89 37.88 -49.32
CA THR A 653 11.02 36.70 -49.36
C THR A 653 10.76 36.29 -50.81
N GLY A 654 11.30 35.14 -51.23
CA GLY A 654 11.15 34.58 -52.60
C GLY A 654 12.49 34.27 -53.27
N ARG A 655 12.48 33.59 -54.43
CA ARG A 655 13.65 33.47 -55.32
C ARG A 655 14.04 34.89 -55.76
N ALA A 656 14.88 35.58 -54.99
CA ALA A 656 15.23 36.97 -55.29
C ALA A 656 15.75 37.09 -56.72
N THR A 657 15.02 37.86 -57.52
CA THR A 657 15.30 38.16 -58.93
C THR A 657 16.65 38.84 -59.04
N ILE A 658 17.47 38.41 -59.98
CA ILE A 658 18.78 39.00 -60.24
C ILE A 658 18.57 40.28 -61.05
N ALA A 659 18.99 41.42 -60.49
CA ALA A 659 19.03 42.71 -61.14
C ALA A 659 20.50 43.06 -61.41
N ILE A 660 20.88 43.05 -62.68
CA ILE A 660 22.23 43.38 -63.15
C ILE A 660 22.56 44.82 -62.71
N GLY A 661 23.72 45.01 -62.08
CA GLY A 661 24.15 46.31 -61.55
C GLY A 661 23.69 46.59 -60.11
N ILE A 662 22.93 45.69 -59.48
CA ILE A 662 22.40 45.90 -58.12
C ILE A 662 22.76 44.74 -57.19
N ASN A 663 22.31 43.52 -57.50
CA ASN A 663 22.45 42.37 -56.59
C ASN A 663 23.14 41.14 -57.22
N ASP A 664 23.72 41.31 -58.41
CA ASP A 664 24.52 40.29 -59.07
C ASP A 664 25.95 40.19 -58.48
N ILE A 665 26.66 39.09 -58.78
CA ILE A 665 28.01 38.83 -58.24
C ILE A 665 29.03 39.82 -58.77
N ALA A 666 28.94 40.23 -60.05
CA ALA A 666 29.90 41.19 -60.60
C ALA A 666 29.82 42.54 -59.88
N THR A 667 28.61 42.95 -59.51
CA THR A 667 28.38 44.18 -58.73
C THR A 667 28.76 44.03 -57.26
N THR A 668 28.27 42.99 -56.59
CA THR A 668 28.39 42.88 -55.12
C THR A 668 29.70 42.24 -54.66
N HIS A 669 30.35 41.43 -55.51
CA HIS A 669 31.56 40.67 -55.20
C HIS A 669 32.56 40.72 -56.38
N PRO A 670 33.00 41.90 -56.82
CA PRO A 670 33.80 42.07 -58.05
C PRO A 670 35.11 41.27 -58.04
N GLN A 671 35.77 41.16 -56.88
CA GLN A 671 37.02 40.39 -56.76
C GLN A 671 36.81 38.89 -56.98
N HIS A 672 35.66 38.36 -56.55
CA HIS A 672 35.35 36.96 -56.79
C HIS A 672 34.83 36.72 -58.21
N ALA A 673 34.21 37.72 -58.84
CA ALA A 673 33.85 37.64 -60.25
C ALA A 673 35.09 37.44 -61.16
N LEU A 674 36.27 37.93 -60.74
CA LEU A 674 37.54 37.67 -61.42
C LEU A 674 38.02 36.22 -61.27
N GLU A 675 37.65 35.53 -60.19
CA GLU A 675 37.95 34.10 -60.01
C GLU A 675 36.98 33.18 -60.77
N TRP A 676 36.04 33.74 -61.53
CA TRP A 676 35.14 32.93 -62.35
C TRP A 676 35.92 32.25 -63.47
N HIS A 677 35.81 30.92 -63.59
CA HIS A 677 36.59 30.21 -64.59
C HIS A 677 36.23 30.68 -66.02
N PRO A 678 37.21 31.06 -66.87
CA PRO A 678 36.96 31.73 -68.14
C PRO A 678 36.22 30.89 -69.19
N THR A 679 36.44 29.57 -69.21
CA THR A 679 35.87 28.66 -70.23
C THR A 679 34.93 27.59 -69.67
N MET A 680 35.24 27.01 -68.49
CA MET A 680 34.52 25.86 -67.93
C MET A 680 33.07 26.14 -67.50
N ASN A 681 32.69 27.41 -67.30
CA ASN A 681 31.31 27.78 -66.98
C ASN A 681 30.44 28.02 -68.22
N GLY A 682 30.97 27.83 -69.43
CA GLY A 682 30.27 28.10 -70.69
C GLY A 682 29.75 29.54 -70.75
N ASN A 683 28.48 29.72 -71.12
CA ASN A 683 27.86 31.05 -71.27
C ASN A 683 27.44 31.71 -69.94
N ARG A 684 27.69 31.07 -68.79
CA ARG A 684 27.25 31.53 -67.46
C ARG A 684 28.19 32.64 -66.95
N LYS A 685 27.65 33.84 -66.77
CA LYS A 685 28.38 35.04 -66.33
C LYS A 685 28.07 35.37 -64.86
N PRO A 686 29.01 35.96 -64.09
CA PRO A 686 28.76 36.41 -62.72
C PRO A 686 27.57 37.38 -62.59
N THR A 687 27.26 38.15 -63.63
CA THR A 687 26.10 39.06 -63.68
C THR A 687 24.74 38.33 -63.66
N GLN A 688 24.72 37.02 -63.90
CA GLN A 688 23.51 36.21 -63.94
C GLN A 688 23.26 35.45 -62.63
N PHE A 689 24.06 35.68 -61.60
CA PHE A 689 23.92 35.01 -60.32
C PHE A 689 24.09 36.01 -59.18
N LYS A 690 23.54 35.67 -58.02
CA LYS A 690 23.72 36.41 -56.76
C LYS A 690 24.58 35.60 -55.79
N ALA A 691 25.17 36.27 -54.81
CA ALA A 691 26.09 35.64 -53.85
C ALA A 691 25.47 34.49 -53.03
N GLY A 692 24.15 34.46 -52.86
CA GLY A 692 23.44 33.39 -52.14
C GLY A 692 23.00 32.21 -53.01
N SER A 693 23.41 32.13 -54.28
CA SER A 693 22.97 31.09 -55.21
C SER A 693 23.48 29.69 -54.86
N HIS A 694 22.63 28.67 -55.01
CA HIS A 694 22.98 27.26 -54.83
C HIS A 694 23.60 26.62 -56.08
N GLU A 695 23.71 27.39 -57.15
CA GLU A 695 24.29 26.97 -58.41
C GLU A 695 25.78 26.63 -58.28
N GLU A 696 26.20 25.50 -58.83
CA GLU A 696 27.61 25.10 -58.88
C GLU A 696 28.31 25.68 -60.11
N VAL A 697 29.49 26.25 -59.89
CA VAL A 697 30.34 26.84 -60.92
C VAL A 697 31.80 26.50 -60.65
N TYR A 698 32.60 26.53 -61.71
CA TYR A 698 34.05 26.36 -61.68
C TYR A 698 34.72 27.69 -61.34
N TRP A 699 35.72 27.64 -60.48
CA TRP A 699 36.51 28.77 -60.03
C TRP A 699 37.97 28.58 -60.42
N ILE A 700 38.69 29.67 -60.64
CA ILE A 700 40.13 29.69 -60.86
C ILE A 700 40.76 30.69 -59.88
N CYS A 701 41.72 30.22 -59.08
CA CYS A 701 42.36 31.06 -58.09
C CYS A 701 43.38 31.98 -58.76
N GLN A 702 43.16 33.29 -58.70
CA GLN A 702 44.02 34.29 -59.33
C GLN A 702 45.44 34.35 -58.72
N GLU A 703 45.63 33.88 -57.48
CA GLU A 703 46.93 33.91 -56.80
C GLU A 703 47.83 32.71 -57.14
N CYS A 704 47.25 31.52 -57.32
CA CYS A 704 48.03 30.28 -57.46
C CYS A 704 47.64 29.40 -58.65
N GLY A 705 46.70 29.84 -59.48
CA GLY A 705 46.21 29.11 -60.67
C GLY A 705 45.35 27.87 -60.34
N PHE A 706 45.17 27.53 -59.06
CA PHE A 706 44.39 26.34 -58.68
C PHE A 706 42.97 26.41 -59.24
N GLY A 707 42.56 25.36 -59.95
CA GLY A 707 41.27 25.31 -60.65
C GLY A 707 41.33 25.51 -62.17
N GLU A 708 42.49 25.84 -62.75
CA GLU A 708 42.67 26.00 -64.21
C GLU A 708 42.26 24.77 -65.03
N ASN A 709 42.44 23.57 -64.48
CA ASN A 709 42.02 22.31 -65.12
C ASN A 709 40.60 21.87 -64.71
N GLY A 710 39.77 22.78 -64.16
CA GLY A 710 38.40 22.48 -63.71
C GLY A 710 38.29 21.75 -62.38
N GLU A 711 39.41 21.55 -61.67
CA GLU A 711 39.46 20.83 -60.39
C GLU A 711 38.91 21.60 -59.18
N TRP A 712 38.52 22.86 -59.37
CA TRP A 712 37.93 23.70 -58.34
C TRP A 712 36.52 24.13 -58.73
N HIS A 713 35.51 23.39 -58.27
CA HIS A 713 34.10 23.74 -58.44
C HIS A 713 33.35 23.64 -57.12
N MET A 714 32.37 24.52 -56.92
CA MET A 714 31.49 24.50 -55.76
C MET A 714 30.28 25.42 -55.97
N GLN A 715 29.29 25.30 -55.08
CA GLN A 715 28.17 26.24 -55.03
C GLN A 715 28.65 27.67 -54.78
N ILE A 716 28.07 28.62 -55.49
CA ILE A 716 28.36 30.06 -55.37
C ILE A 716 28.22 30.54 -53.92
N LYS A 717 27.14 30.14 -53.23
CA LYS A 717 26.92 30.47 -51.81
C LYS A 717 28.06 30.01 -50.90
N SER A 718 28.65 28.86 -51.19
CA SER A 718 29.76 28.31 -50.41
C SER A 718 31.03 29.14 -50.58
N ARG A 719 31.33 29.60 -51.81
CA ARG A 719 32.45 30.52 -52.05
C ARG A 719 32.22 31.89 -51.40
N LEU A 720 31.05 32.49 -51.63
CA LEU A 720 30.82 33.92 -51.35
C LEU A 720 30.22 34.22 -49.97
N ARG A 721 29.30 33.40 -49.45
CA ARG A 721 28.68 33.64 -48.12
C ARG A 721 29.33 32.83 -47.00
N GLN A 722 29.79 31.62 -47.30
CA GLN A 722 30.48 30.78 -46.30
C GLN A 722 32.00 31.02 -46.27
N GLY A 723 32.53 31.83 -47.20
CA GLY A 723 33.93 32.26 -47.20
C GLY A 723 34.92 31.12 -47.45
N ILE A 724 34.58 30.11 -48.25
CA ILE A 724 35.51 29.00 -48.53
C ILE A 724 36.58 29.47 -49.51
N HIS A 725 37.80 29.73 -49.02
CA HIS A 725 38.96 30.16 -49.82
C HIS A 725 39.64 29.01 -50.57
N CYS A 726 40.47 29.38 -51.56
CA CYS A 726 41.33 28.43 -52.28
C CYS A 726 42.15 27.58 -51.29
N LYS A 727 42.00 26.25 -51.39
CA LYS A 727 42.66 25.30 -50.48
C LYS A 727 44.19 25.36 -50.56
N ASN A 728 44.74 25.72 -51.72
CA ASN A 728 46.19 25.80 -51.93
C ASN A 728 46.79 27.08 -51.31
N CYS A 729 46.13 28.23 -51.46
CA CYS A 729 46.57 29.47 -50.81
C CYS A 729 46.42 29.39 -49.28
N ARG A 730 45.33 28.79 -48.78
CA ARG A 730 45.12 28.60 -47.33
C ARG A 730 46.21 27.74 -46.67
N ARG A 731 46.81 26.79 -47.40
CA ARG A 731 47.91 25.95 -46.91
C ARG A 731 49.26 26.66 -46.93
N LYS A 732 49.50 27.59 -47.86
CA LYS A 732 50.74 28.39 -47.92
C LYS A 732 50.81 29.44 -46.81
N ASN A 733 49.70 30.04 -46.39
CA ASN A 733 49.65 31.04 -45.31
C ASN A 733 49.64 30.47 -43.87
N LYS A 734 49.91 29.17 -43.70
CA LYS A 734 50.00 28.47 -42.40
C LYS A 734 51.38 27.87 -42.12
N LYS A 735 52.39 28.22 -42.93
CA LYS A 735 53.79 27.85 -42.71
C LYS A 735 54.63 29.08 -42.43
#